data_AF-A0A7J0EYK1-F1
#
_entry.id   AF-A0A7J0EYK1-F1
#
_cell.length_a   1.000
_cell.length_b   1.000
_cell.length_c   1.000
_cell.angle_alpha   90.00
_cell.angle_beta   90.00
_cell.angle_gamma   90.00
#
_symmetry.space_group_name_H-M   'P 1'
#
loop_
_entity.id
_entity.type
_entity.pdbx_description
1 polymer ?
#
loop_
_entity_poly.entity_id
_entity_poly.type
_entity_poly.pdbx_seq_one_letter_code
_entity_poly.pdbx_strand_id
1 'polypeptide(L)'
;MKLCAGEEDNDAVLSDVEADDPVPISIKSPSPEDVSAERFREVLAELDRERQAREAAENSKSDLEVSFNRLKTLAHEAIKKRDECGRQRDEALREKDEALKQRDEIAKQFDEAVKAKDSLRSEMETGTHMLVTGIEKISGKVSNFKNFNGGGLPKSQKYTGLPAVAYGVIKRTNDIVEELLRQIESTAKSRNEAREQMDQRNYEIAIEDGKMSEMEKEMSEKLNLAENEVSRLTQLVSESDDKLKNLELKMDSQRPLLVEQLNLVSKIHDLLYDVIKIVDAGEMDQSDLSESMFLPRETDIEENIRASLAGMESICELTRLVVDKTKNLVEDRSLEVKILRETASQLAKEKELIGSLLRSALSRRASTDLSSKTNELFKVAENGLRKAGIDFRFGNHIGTGKDAASYDKADTPETEKDEIYALAGALENIIKQSQLEIIGLKHSVEELGAETSLLKEHVEAQTKELNHRKQQIEELEEKERVANENVEGLMMDVAAAEEEITRWKIAAQQEAAAGKAVEQEFVAQLSAVRHELEEAKQAVVESEKKLKFKEETAAAAMAARDAAEKSLRLADMRASRLRERVEELTQQLEQLDTRQSLQGLTGPRYVCWPWEWLGLSFVGAPRSATQQQSSNEMELSEPLL
;
A
#
# COMPACT_ATOMS: atom_id res chain seq x y z
N MET A 1 23.53 7.32 -31.16
CA MET A 1 23.50 8.48 -32.08
C MET A 1 23.41 9.75 -31.23
N LYS A 2 23.66 10.95 -31.78
CA LYS A 2 23.77 12.20 -30.99
C LYS A 2 22.50 13.07 -31.08
N LEU A 3 22.41 14.06 -30.19
CA LEU A 3 21.41 15.14 -30.07
C LEU A 3 20.09 14.76 -29.34
N CYS A 4 19.36 15.68 -28.67
CA CYS A 4 19.67 16.74 -27.67
C CYS A 4 18.50 17.75 -27.61
N ALA A 5 18.32 18.38 -26.43
CA ALA A 5 17.44 19.54 -26.13
C ALA A 5 15.92 19.27 -26.11
N GLY A 6 15.22 19.92 -25.17
CA GLY A 6 13.76 19.77 -24.98
C GLY A 6 13.24 19.97 -23.55
N GLU A 7 13.94 20.70 -22.67
CA GLU A 7 13.34 21.25 -21.45
C GLU A 7 12.80 22.64 -21.79
N GLU A 8 11.48 22.87 -21.61
CA GLU A 8 10.85 24.19 -21.66
C GLU A 8 9.92 24.35 -20.44
N ASP A 9 9.97 25.52 -19.82
CA ASP A 9 9.28 25.81 -18.57
C ASP A 9 7.75 25.86 -18.74
N ASN A 10 7.02 25.25 -17.81
CA ASN A 10 5.59 25.48 -17.61
C ASN A 10 5.35 26.14 -16.24
N ASP A 11 5.91 27.34 -16.07
CA ASP A 11 5.68 28.20 -14.91
C ASP A 11 4.28 28.84 -15.02
N ALA A 12 3.27 28.05 -14.68
CA ALA A 12 1.86 28.31 -14.98
C ALA A 12 1.21 29.30 -14.00
N VAL A 13 1.56 30.58 -14.15
CA VAL A 13 0.77 31.79 -13.81
C VAL A 13 -0.29 31.59 -12.70
N LEU A 14 0.14 31.77 -11.45
CA LEU A 14 -0.79 32.06 -10.35
C LEU A 14 -1.31 33.50 -10.52
N SER A 15 -2.49 33.65 -11.14
CA SER A 15 -3.17 34.94 -11.30
C SER A 15 -3.72 35.46 -9.98
N ASP A 16 -3.66 36.78 -9.77
CA ASP A 16 -4.18 37.45 -8.58
C ASP A 16 -5.62 37.03 -8.22
N VAL A 17 -5.79 36.48 -7.02
CA VAL A 17 -7.01 36.66 -6.23
C VAL A 17 -6.68 37.77 -5.25
N GLU A 18 -7.33 38.92 -5.42
CA GLU A 18 -7.13 40.08 -4.54
C GLU A 18 -7.43 39.68 -3.10
N ALA A 19 -6.46 39.92 -2.21
CA ALA A 19 -6.66 39.73 -0.78
C ALA A 19 -7.53 40.89 -0.25
N ASP A 20 -8.85 40.70 -0.29
CA ASP A 20 -9.82 41.57 0.37
C ASP A 20 -9.38 41.75 1.84
N ASP A 21 -9.11 43.00 2.23
CA ASP A 21 -8.70 43.34 3.60
C ASP A 21 -9.72 42.77 4.60
N PRO A 22 -9.28 42.09 5.68
CA PRO A 22 -10.19 41.51 6.65
C PRO A 22 -10.94 42.64 7.39
N VAL A 23 -12.15 42.94 6.92
CA VAL A 23 -13.05 43.95 7.48
C VAL A 23 -13.13 43.73 8.99
N PRO A 24 -12.70 44.68 9.83
CA PRO A 24 -12.63 44.47 11.26
C PRO A 24 -14.03 44.26 11.83
N ILE A 25 -14.35 43.01 12.15
CA ILE A 25 -15.63 42.63 12.75
C ILE A 25 -15.74 43.39 14.07
N SER A 26 -16.58 44.42 14.08
CA SER A 26 -16.80 45.29 15.24
C SER A 26 -17.64 44.54 16.29
N ILE A 27 -17.00 43.61 17.00
CA ILE A 27 -17.58 42.87 18.12
C ILE A 27 -18.03 43.88 19.18
N LYS A 28 -19.34 44.11 19.25
CA LYS A 28 -19.96 44.77 20.39
C LYS A 28 -19.85 43.83 21.58
N SER A 29 -19.00 44.16 22.55
CA SER A 29 -18.99 43.54 23.86
C SER A 29 -20.41 43.59 24.46
N PRO A 30 -21.08 42.45 24.73
CA PRO A 30 -22.41 42.46 25.31
C PRO A 30 -22.37 43.01 26.75
N SER A 31 -23.43 43.72 27.14
CA SER A 31 -23.55 44.31 28.48
C SER A 31 -23.87 43.25 29.55
N PRO A 32 -23.52 43.47 30.83
CA PRO A 32 -23.61 42.44 31.89
C PRO A 32 -25.01 41.92 32.25
N GLU A 33 -26.07 42.42 31.62
CA GLU A 33 -27.47 42.10 31.93
C GLU A 33 -28.04 40.95 31.07
N ASP A 34 -27.30 40.49 30.05
CA ASP A 34 -27.81 39.63 28.98
C ASP A 34 -27.71 38.11 29.23
N VAL A 35 -27.10 37.66 30.33
CA VAL A 35 -26.91 36.24 30.68
C VAL A 35 -28.20 35.62 31.26
N SER A 36 -29.27 35.67 30.47
CA SER A 36 -30.55 35.06 30.81
C SER A 36 -30.54 33.54 30.66
N ALA A 37 -31.37 32.84 31.44
CA ALA A 37 -31.54 31.39 31.34
C ALA A 37 -32.09 30.92 29.96
N GLU A 38 -32.69 31.83 29.17
CA GLU A 38 -32.95 31.62 27.74
C GLU A 38 -31.67 31.35 26.95
N ARG A 39 -30.66 32.24 27.00
CA ARG A 39 -29.40 32.09 26.27
C ARG A 39 -28.66 30.81 26.66
N PHE A 40 -28.70 30.40 27.94
CA PHE A 40 -28.12 29.13 28.37
C PHE A 40 -28.83 27.90 27.76
N ARG A 41 -30.17 27.95 27.59
CA ARG A 41 -30.91 26.90 26.86
C ARG A 41 -30.62 26.93 25.37
N GLU A 42 -30.47 28.12 24.79
CA GLU A 42 -30.16 28.34 23.38
C GLU A 42 -28.78 27.79 23.01
N VAL A 43 -27.73 28.11 23.79
CA VAL A 43 -26.36 27.59 23.61
C VAL A 43 -26.29 26.08 23.83
N LEU A 44 -27.04 25.51 24.77
CA LEU A 44 -27.15 24.04 24.90
C LEU A 44 -27.82 23.42 23.67
N ALA A 45 -28.89 24.03 23.16
CA ALA A 45 -29.53 23.58 21.92
C ALA A 45 -28.66 23.78 20.67
N GLU A 46 -27.72 24.73 20.68
CA GLU A 46 -26.68 24.86 19.65
C GLU A 46 -25.63 23.75 19.78
N LEU A 47 -25.13 23.49 20.98
CA LEU A 47 -24.19 22.39 21.24
C LEU A 47 -24.76 21.01 20.84
N ASP A 48 -26.04 20.78 21.08
CA ASP A 48 -26.72 19.54 20.67
C ASP A 48 -26.93 19.46 19.15
N ARG A 49 -27.31 20.57 18.49
CA ARG A 49 -27.37 20.66 17.01
C ARG A 49 -25.99 20.43 16.38
N GLU A 50 -24.95 20.98 16.98
CA GLU A 50 -23.55 20.90 16.56
C GLU A 50 -22.96 19.49 16.77
N ARG A 51 -23.37 18.80 17.84
CA ARG A 51 -23.11 17.36 18.02
C ARG A 51 -23.79 16.54 16.92
N GLN A 52 -25.07 16.77 16.66
CA GLN A 52 -25.83 16.08 15.61
C GLN A 52 -25.25 16.35 14.21
N ALA A 53 -24.76 17.56 13.95
CA ALA A 53 -24.08 17.92 12.71
C ALA A 53 -22.74 17.16 12.55
N ARG A 54 -21.91 17.08 13.61
CA ARG A 54 -20.68 16.26 13.57
C ARG A 54 -20.97 14.77 13.41
N GLU A 55 -21.94 14.24 14.12
CA GLU A 55 -22.34 12.83 14.02
C GLU A 55 -22.88 12.50 12.62
N ALA A 56 -23.69 13.38 12.01
CA ALA A 56 -24.13 13.24 10.63
C ALA A 56 -22.97 13.33 9.62
N ALA A 57 -22.01 14.24 9.83
CA ALA A 57 -20.83 14.38 8.97
C ALA A 57 -19.86 13.19 9.09
N GLU A 58 -19.66 12.64 10.30
CA GLU A 58 -18.82 11.47 10.54
C GLU A 58 -19.46 10.20 9.96
N ASN A 59 -20.77 10.02 10.13
CA ASN A 59 -21.52 8.96 9.46
C ASN A 59 -21.41 9.09 7.93
N SER A 60 -21.68 10.28 7.37
CA SER A 60 -21.57 10.54 5.93
C SER A 60 -20.15 10.34 5.38
N LYS A 61 -19.11 10.65 6.17
CA LYS A 61 -17.72 10.31 5.82
C LYS A 61 -17.53 8.80 5.79
N SER A 62 -18.05 8.07 6.77
CA SER A 62 -17.91 6.61 6.82
C SER A 62 -18.63 5.91 5.66
N ASP A 63 -19.81 6.39 5.28
CA ASP A 63 -20.54 5.93 4.09
C ASP A 63 -19.74 6.21 2.80
N LEU A 64 -19.16 7.41 2.67
CA LEU A 64 -18.31 7.77 1.54
C LEU A 64 -17.06 6.87 1.48
N GLU A 65 -16.40 6.63 2.61
CA GLU A 65 -15.22 5.77 2.73
C GLU A 65 -15.53 4.29 2.42
N VAL A 66 -16.70 3.78 2.82
CA VAL A 66 -17.21 2.45 2.41
C VAL A 66 -17.49 2.41 0.91
N SER A 67 -18.13 3.45 0.35
CA SER A 67 -18.41 3.54 -1.08
C SER A 67 -17.13 3.58 -1.93
N PHE A 68 -16.11 4.32 -1.47
CA PHE A 68 -14.81 4.43 -2.11
C PHE A 68 -14.06 3.10 -2.09
N ASN A 69 -14.03 2.41 -0.95
CA ASN A 69 -13.42 1.07 -0.87
C ASN A 69 -14.16 0.04 -1.76
N ARG A 70 -15.48 0.15 -1.89
CA ARG A 70 -16.27 -0.65 -2.84
C ARG A 70 -15.94 -0.30 -4.30
N LEU A 71 -15.85 0.98 -4.65
CA LEU A 71 -15.50 1.45 -6.00
C LEU A 71 -14.08 1.01 -6.39
N LYS A 72 -13.11 1.14 -5.46
CA LYS A 72 -11.75 0.63 -5.60
C LYS A 72 -11.73 -0.88 -5.84
N THR A 73 -12.55 -1.65 -5.12
CA THR A 73 -12.67 -3.10 -5.32
C THR A 73 -13.22 -3.42 -6.72
N LEU A 74 -14.26 -2.71 -7.17
CA LEU A 74 -14.82 -2.85 -8.53
C LEU A 74 -13.81 -2.49 -9.62
N ALA A 75 -13.01 -1.44 -9.44
CA ALA A 75 -11.94 -1.06 -10.36
C ALA A 75 -10.85 -2.15 -10.46
N HIS A 76 -10.43 -2.74 -9.34
CA HIS A 76 -9.48 -3.87 -9.35
C HIS A 76 -10.08 -5.13 -10.00
N GLU A 77 -11.38 -5.38 -9.81
CA GLU A 77 -12.07 -6.48 -10.49
C GLU A 77 -12.21 -6.24 -12.00
N ALA A 78 -12.47 -5.01 -12.42
CA ALA A 78 -12.55 -4.61 -13.83
C ALA A 78 -11.19 -4.71 -14.53
N ILE A 79 -10.11 -4.23 -13.90
CA ILE A 79 -8.72 -4.42 -14.37
C ILE A 79 -8.40 -5.92 -14.51
N LYS A 80 -8.72 -6.73 -13.49
CA LYS A 80 -8.50 -8.19 -13.54
C LYS A 80 -9.28 -8.86 -14.68
N LYS A 81 -10.51 -8.41 -14.98
CA LYS A 81 -11.31 -8.91 -16.10
C LYS A 81 -10.75 -8.49 -17.46
N ARG A 82 -10.25 -7.26 -17.60
CA ARG A 82 -9.53 -6.82 -18.80
C ARG A 82 -8.28 -7.68 -19.04
N ASP A 83 -7.46 -7.89 -18.00
CA ASP A 83 -6.20 -8.63 -18.12
C ASP A 83 -6.43 -10.13 -18.40
N GLU A 84 -7.54 -10.69 -17.90
CA GLU A 84 -8.04 -12.01 -18.29
C GLU A 84 -8.50 -12.05 -19.76
N CYS A 85 -9.28 -11.06 -20.21
CA CYS A 85 -9.77 -10.95 -21.59
C CYS A 85 -8.61 -10.80 -22.59
N GLY A 86 -7.61 -9.98 -22.27
CA GLY A 86 -6.39 -9.80 -23.07
C GLY A 86 -5.59 -11.10 -23.22
N ARG A 87 -5.41 -11.86 -22.12
CA ARG A 87 -4.80 -13.20 -22.20
C ARG A 87 -5.62 -14.17 -23.06
N GLN A 88 -6.94 -14.16 -22.94
CA GLN A 88 -7.82 -15.03 -23.75
C GLN A 88 -7.74 -14.67 -25.24
N ARG A 89 -7.63 -13.37 -25.57
CA ARG A 89 -7.36 -12.90 -26.94
C ARG A 89 -5.97 -13.33 -27.42
N ASP A 90 -4.92 -13.22 -26.59
CA ASP A 90 -3.55 -13.65 -26.94
C ASP A 90 -3.41 -15.18 -27.06
N GLU A 91 -4.23 -15.97 -26.34
CA GLU A 91 -4.36 -17.42 -26.50
C GLU A 91 -5.10 -17.77 -27.80
N ALA A 92 -6.27 -17.16 -28.03
CA ALA A 92 -7.04 -17.34 -29.25
C ALA A 92 -6.27 -16.93 -30.51
N LEU A 93 -5.43 -15.88 -30.44
CA LEU A 93 -4.54 -15.46 -31.52
C LEU A 93 -3.46 -16.50 -31.82
N ARG A 94 -2.82 -17.09 -30.80
CA ARG A 94 -1.84 -18.18 -30.94
C ARG A 94 -2.48 -19.42 -31.56
N GLU A 95 -3.62 -19.87 -31.03
CA GLU A 95 -4.36 -21.01 -31.59
C GLU A 95 -4.84 -20.75 -33.03
N LYS A 96 -5.26 -19.52 -33.35
CA LYS A 96 -5.62 -19.13 -34.72
C LYS A 96 -4.41 -19.20 -35.66
N ASP A 97 -3.22 -18.78 -35.22
CA ASP A 97 -1.99 -18.85 -36.02
C ASP A 97 -1.46 -20.28 -36.17
N GLU A 98 -1.77 -21.18 -35.23
CA GLU A 98 -1.52 -22.62 -35.38
C GLU A 98 -2.55 -23.28 -36.30
N ALA A 99 -3.82 -22.94 -36.19
CA ALA A 99 -4.89 -23.39 -37.09
C ALA A 99 -4.66 -22.91 -38.54
N LEU A 100 -4.10 -21.72 -38.74
CA LEU A 100 -3.68 -21.24 -40.07
C LEU A 100 -2.55 -22.09 -40.66
N LYS A 101 -1.51 -22.44 -39.88
CA LYS A 101 -0.43 -23.35 -40.33
C LYS A 101 -0.97 -24.73 -40.68
N GLN A 102 -1.90 -25.26 -39.88
CA GLN A 102 -2.58 -26.52 -40.17
C GLN A 102 -3.40 -26.43 -41.46
N ARG A 103 -4.19 -25.36 -41.63
CA ARG A 103 -4.97 -25.12 -42.86
C ARG A 103 -4.07 -25.04 -44.09
N ASP A 104 -2.91 -24.40 -44.00
CA ASP A 104 -2.04 -24.21 -45.17
C ASP A 104 -1.36 -25.54 -45.60
N GLU A 105 -1.00 -26.40 -44.64
CA GLU A 105 -0.52 -27.76 -44.94
C GLU A 105 -1.65 -28.68 -45.44
N ILE A 106 -2.88 -28.54 -44.91
CA ILE A 106 -4.06 -29.28 -45.36
C ILE A 106 -4.56 -28.78 -46.72
N ALA A 107 -4.42 -27.50 -47.04
CA ALA A 107 -4.68 -26.96 -48.38
C ALA A 107 -3.68 -27.51 -49.41
N LYS A 108 -2.41 -27.72 -49.02
CA LYS A 108 -1.41 -28.41 -49.84
C LYS A 108 -1.74 -29.89 -50.03
N GLN A 109 -2.13 -30.61 -48.98
CA GLN A 109 -2.61 -31.99 -49.09
C GLN A 109 -3.89 -32.10 -49.94
N PHE A 110 -4.82 -31.14 -49.81
CA PHE A 110 -6.00 -31.03 -50.66
C PHE A 110 -5.59 -30.78 -52.12
N ASP A 111 -4.68 -29.85 -52.41
CA ASP A 111 -4.21 -29.60 -53.77
C ASP A 111 -3.48 -30.81 -54.38
N GLU A 112 -2.77 -31.60 -53.58
CA GLU A 112 -2.16 -32.87 -54.01
C GLU A 112 -3.24 -33.93 -54.28
N ALA A 113 -4.24 -34.06 -53.40
CA ALA A 113 -5.39 -34.93 -53.59
C ALA A 113 -6.29 -34.50 -54.76
N VAL A 114 -6.53 -33.21 -55.02
CA VAL A 114 -7.35 -32.72 -56.15
C VAL A 114 -6.74 -33.15 -57.48
N LYS A 115 -5.41 -33.00 -57.63
CA LYS A 115 -4.68 -33.49 -58.80
C LYS A 115 -4.83 -34.99 -58.98
N ALA A 116 -4.98 -35.72 -57.87
CA ALA A 116 -5.48 -37.08 -57.90
C ALA A 116 -6.96 -37.08 -58.34
N LYS A 117 -7.96 -36.61 -57.56
CA LYS A 117 -9.41 -36.64 -57.89
C LYS A 117 -9.71 -36.29 -59.35
N ASP A 118 -9.07 -35.33 -59.98
CA ASP A 118 -9.49 -34.95 -61.33
C ASP A 118 -8.93 -35.91 -62.42
N SER A 119 -7.93 -36.73 -62.08
CA SER A 119 -7.62 -38.01 -62.76
C SER A 119 -8.58 -39.15 -62.38
N LEU A 120 -9.60 -38.89 -61.55
CA LEU A 120 -10.26 -39.88 -60.69
C LEU A 120 -11.83 -39.75 -60.66
N ARG A 121 -12.48 -38.57 -60.68
CA ARG A 121 -13.96 -38.48 -60.80
C ARG A 121 -14.47 -38.95 -62.17
N SER A 122 -13.56 -39.24 -63.10
CA SER A 122 -13.84 -39.69 -64.47
C SER A 122 -14.75 -40.92 -64.57
N GLU A 123 -15.05 -41.67 -63.49
CA GLU A 123 -15.69 -43.01 -63.58
C GLU A 123 -16.92 -43.38 -62.59
N MET A 124 -17.64 -42.55 -61.70
CA MET A 124 -18.65 -42.95 -60.56
C MET A 124 -20.13 -42.28 -60.16
N GLU A 125 -20.52 -41.82 -58.86
CA GLU A 125 -21.66 -40.95 -58.08
C GLU A 125 -22.65 -41.33 -56.75
N THR A 126 -23.12 -40.47 -55.68
CA THR A 126 -24.25 -40.63 -54.50
C THR A 126 -24.61 -39.52 -53.25
N GLY A 127 -25.66 -39.56 -52.26
CA GLY A 127 -26.07 -38.60 -51.03
C GLY A 127 -27.24 -38.82 -49.82
N THR A 128 -27.57 -37.95 -48.72
CA THR A 128 -28.46 -38.16 -47.36
C THR A 128 -29.30 -37.01 -46.44
N HIS A 129 -29.96 -37.17 -45.15
CA HIS A 129 -30.90 -36.19 -44.26
C HIS A 129 -31.40 -36.41 -42.65
N MET A 130 -32.10 -35.48 -41.76
CA MET A 130 -32.63 -35.61 -40.22
C MET A 130 -33.60 -34.51 -39.33
N LEU A 131 -34.19 -34.67 -38.02
CA LEU A 131 -35.22 -33.78 -37.11
C LEU A 131 -35.53 -33.90 -35.43
N VAL A 132 -36.23 -32.98 -34.53
CA VAL A 132 -36.66 -33.04 -32.95
C VAL A 132 -37.59 -31.91 -32.06
N THR A 133 -38.23 -32.02 -30.75
CA THR A 133 -38.94 -30.93 -29.72
C THR A 133 -39.78 -31.20 -28.25
N GLY A 134 -39.99 -30.30 -27.13
CA GLY A 134 -41.17 -30.13 -26.00
C GLY A 134 -41.14 -29.79 -24.32
N ILE A 135 -42.09 -29.09 -23.46
CA ILE A 135 -42.30 -28.94 -21.82
C ILE A 135 -43.42 -27.97 -20.95
N GLU A 136 -43.84 -28.02 -19.56
CA GLU A 136 -44.89 -27.14 -18.65
C GLU A 136 -45.19 -27.11 -16.94
N LYS A 137 -45.85 -26.06 -16.16
CA LYS A 137 -46.93 -25.87 -14.92
C LYS A 137 -46.94 -25.61 -13.22
N ILE A 138 -47.88 -24.76 -12.47
CA ILE A 138 -48.69 -24.74 -11.03
C ILE A 138 -48.56 -23.87 -9.54
N SER A 139 -49.60 -23.41 -8.62
CA SER A 139 -49.63 -22.89 -7.05
C SER A 139 -50.89 -22.20 -6.10
N GLY A 140 -50.96 -22.01 -4.65
CA GLY A 140 -51.72 -20.95 -3.63
C GLY A 140 -52.72 -21.12 -2.24
N LYS A 141 -52.89 -20.27 -1.05
CA LYS A 141 -54.07 -20.03 0.10
C LYS A 141 -53.99 -19.39 1.71
N VAL A 142 -55.09 -18.88 2.54
CA VAL A 142 -55.53 -18.75 4.15
C VAL A 142 -55.93 -17.44 5.19
N SER A 143 -56.67 -17.46 6.46
CA SER A 143 -57.12 -16.30 7.54
C SER A 143 -57.99 -16.42 9.02
N ASN A 144 -58.13 -15.49 10.14
CA ASN A 144 -59.09 -15.46 11.48
C ASN A 144 -59.29 -14.26 12.70
N PHE A 145 -60.18 -14.22 13.87
CA PHE A 145 -60.42 -13.15 15.09
C PHE A 145 -61.39 -13.27 16.51
N LYS A 146 -61.56 -12.34 17.62
CA LYS A 146 -62.42 -12.33 19.03
C LYS A 146 -62.73 -11.04 20.10
N ASN A 147 -63.72 -10.94 21.15
CA ASN A 147 -63.95 -9.93 22.42
C ASN A 147 -65.04 -10.25 23.68
N PHE A 148 -65.63 -9.62 24.87
CA PHE A 148 -65.61 -8.53 26.07
C PHE A 148 -66.75 -8.53 27.33
N ASN A 149 -66.77 -7.84 28.61
CA ASN A 149 -67.86 -7.75 29.80
C ASN A 149 -67.95 -6.69 31.14
N GLY A 150 -68.98 -6.61 32.16
CA GLY A 150 -69.04 -5.94 33.63
C GLY A 150 -70.38 -5.42 34.53
N GLY A 151 -70.47 -5.24 35.97
CA GLY A 151 -71.73 -4.95 36.95
C GLY A 151 -71.79 -4.30 38.51
N GLY A 152 -72.89 -4.27 39.44
CA GLY A 152 -73.05 -3.70 40.95
C GLY A 152 -74.39 -3.69 42.00
N LEU A 153 -74.41 -3.95 43.41
CA LEU A 153 -75.56 -4.37 44.45
C LEU A 153 -76.80 -3.46 44.85
N PRO A 154 -78.07 -3.80 44.47
CA PRO A 154 -79.26 -2.96 44.68
C PRO A 154 -80.42 -3.49 45.58
N LYS A 155 -81.30 -2.56 46.01
CA LYS A 155 -82.53 -2.81 46.81
C LYS A 155 -83.80 -2.76 45.94
N SER A 156 -84.84 -3.54 46.29
CA SER A 156 -86.16 -3.50 45.63
C SER A 156 -87.20 -2.73 46.45
N GLN A 157 -88.02 -1.91 45.80
CA GLN A 157 -89.16 -1.20 46.41
C GLN A 157 -90.46 -2.03 46.45
N LYS A 158 -90.52 -3.20 45.79
CA LYS A 158 -91.77 -3.99 45.65
C LYS A 158 -92.00 -5.04 46.74
N TYR A 159 -91.01 -5.30 47.61
CA TYR A 159 -91.07 -6.39 48.59
C TYR A 159 -90.48 -5.94 49.93
N THR A 160 -90.93 -6.56 51.02
CA THR A 160 -90.42 -6.38 52.38
C THR A 160 -90.16 -7.73 53.04
N GLY A 161 -89.27 -7.78 54.04
CA GLY A 161 -88.83 -9.04 54.64
C GLY A 161 -87.96 -9.89 53.70
N LEU A 162 -87.99 -11.22 53.87
CA LEU A 162 -87.13 -12.19 53.17
C LEU A 162 -87.03 -12.00 51.64
N PRO A 163 -88.12 -11.78 50.87
CA PRO A 163 -88.02 -11.69 49.40
C PRO A 163 -87.20 -10.49 48.91
N ALA A 164 -87.16 -9.40 49.67
CA ALA A 164 -86.33 -8.23 49.35
C ALA A 164 -84.82 -8.54 49.50
N VAL A 165 -84.46 -9.38 50.49
CA VAL A 165 -83.10 -9.87 50.69
C VAL A 165 -82.69 -10.77 49.53
N ALA A 166 -83.57 -11.69 49.11
CA ALA A 166 -83.30 -12.62 48.00
C ALA A 166 -83.06 -11.90 46.66
N TYR A 167 -83.92 -10.93 46.29
CA TYR A 167 -83.71 -10.13 45.07
C TYR A 167 -82.36 -9.39 45.08
N GLY A 168 -82.01 -8.79 46.23
CA GLY A 168 -80.72 -8.13 46.40
C GLY A 168 -79.56 -9.10 46.22
N VAL A 169 -79.56 -10.23 46.94
CA VAL A 169 -78.49 -11.24 46.86
C VAL A 169 -78.26 -11.72 45.44
N ILE A 170 -79.32 -12.06 44.69
CA ILE A 170 -79.19 -12.51 43.29
C ILE A 170 -78.51 -11.44 42.45
N LYS A 171 -78.96 -10.18 42.50
CA LYS A 171 -78.33 -9.16 41.67
C LYS A 171 -76.88 -8.90 42.12
N ARG A 172 -76.56 -8.87 43.43
CA ARG A 172 -75.16 -8.83 43.89
C ARG A 172 -74.32 -9.97 43.33
N THR A 173 -74.88 -11.17 43.21
CA THR A 173 -74.15 -12.32 42.66
C THR A 173 -73.85 -12.11 41.18
N ASN A 174 -74.78 -11.56 40.39
CA ASN A 174 -74.47 -11.17 39.01
C ASN A 174 -73.44 -10.02 38.96
N ASP A 175 -73.65 -8.98 39.75
CA ASP A 175 -72.76 -7.83 39.88
C ASP A 175 -71.32 -8.23 40.27
N ILE A 176 -71.16 -9.24 41.13
CA ILE A 176 -69.89 -9.83 41.55
C ILE A 176 -69.35 -10.82 40.52
N VAL A 177 -70.19 -11.63 39.85
CA VAL A 177 -69.76 -12.51 38.76
C VAL A 177 -69.24 -11.68 37.60
N GLU A 178 -69.90 -10.56 37.28
CA GLU A 178 -69.44 -9.60 36.28
C GLU A 178 -68.21 -8.81 36.76
N GLU A 179 -68.10 -8.38 38.02
CA GLU A 179 -66.86 -7.74 38.49
C GLU A 179 -65.69 -8.73 38.60
N LEU A 180 -65.94 -9.99 38.95
CA LEU A 180 -64.94 -11.07 38.88
C LEU A 180 -64.59 -11.42 37.44
N LEU A 181 -65.55 -11.41 36.50
CA LEU A 181 -65.26 -11.57 35.07
C LEU A 181 -64.51 -10.34 34.51
N ARG A 182 -64.76 -9.12 34.99
CA ARG A 182 -64.00 -7.92 34.63
C ARG A 182 -62.61 -7.93 35.24
N GLN A 183 -62.43 -8.43 36.46
CA GLN A 183 -61.11 -8.63 37.08
C GLN A 183 -60.36 -9.80 36.45
N ILE A 184 -61.03 -10.88 36.05
CA ILE A 184 -60.46 -11.98 35.27
C ILE A 184 -60.10 -11.48 33.88
N GLU A 185 -60.92 -10.64 33.24
CA GLU A 185 -60.65 -10.07 31.92
C GLU A 185 -59.55 -9.01 31.97
N SER A 186 -59.45 -8.18 33.02
CA SER A 186 -58.33 -7.23 33.21
C SER A 186 -57.04 -7.94 33.61
N THR A 187 -57.10 -9.02 34.40
CA THR A 187 -55.96 -9.87 34.79
C THR A 187 -55.62 -10.93 33.73
N ALA A 188 -56.47 -11.11 32.72
CA ALA A 188 -56.15 -11.79 31.48
C ALA A 188 -55.57 -10.80 30.48
N LYS A 189 -56.09 -9.57 30.39
CA LYS A 189 -55.56 -8.50 29.55
C LYS A 189 -54.15 -8.12 29.97
N SER A 190 -53.89 -7.77 31.24
CA SER A 190 -52.53 -7.45 31.70
C SER A 190 -51.55 -8.61 31.60
N ARG A 191 -52.02 -9.87 31.71
CA ARG A 191 -51.22 -11.08 31.52
C ARG A 191 -50.97 -11.39 30.04
N ASN A 192 -51.91 -11.04 29.16
CA ASN A 192 -51.75 -11.16 27.72
C ASN A 192 -50.87 -10.02 27.19
N GLU A 193 -51.00 -8.80 27.69
CA GLU A 193 -50.10 -7.67 27.43
C GLU A 193 -48.68 -7.99 27.92
N ALA A 194 -48.53 -8.57 29.11
CA ALA A 194 -47.24 -9.05 29.60
C ALA A 194 -46.69 -10.23 28.78
N ARG A 195 -47.56 -11.10 28.23
CA ARG A 195 -47.15 -12.14 27.27
C ARG A 195 -46.76 -11.56 25.93
N GLU A 196 -47.51 -10.62 25.38
CA GLU A 196 -47.22 -9.95 24.11
C GLU A 196 -45.90 -9.15 24.23
N GLN A 197 -45.64 -8.49 25.36
CA GLN A 197 -44.34 -7.86 25.65
C GLN A 197 -43.21 -8.89 25.82
N MET A 198 -43.46 -10.02 26.48
CA MET A 198 -42.49 -11.10 26.64
C MET A 198 -42.20 -11.81 25.31
N ASP A 199 -43.22 -12.07 24.50
CA ASP A 199 -43.14 -12.74 23.20
C ASP A 199 -42.52 -11.79 22.17
N GLN A 200 -42.86 -10.50 22.18
CA GLN A 200 -42.13 -9.47 21.43
C GLN A 200 -40.65 -9.44 21.84
N ARG A 201 -40.34 -9.45 23.15
CA ARG A 201 -38.95 -9.55 23.62
C ARG A 201 -38.27 -10.84 23.20
N ASN A 202 -38.97 -11.97 23.17
CA ASN A 202 -38.44 -13.24 22.69
C ASN A 202 -38.19 -13.21 21.18
N TYR A 203 -39.01 -12.49 20.39
CA TYR A 203 -38.74 -12.25 18.97
C TYR A 203 -37.58 -11.26 18.74
N GLU A 204 -37.48 -10.20 19.53
CA GLU A 204 -36.34 -9.25 19.54
C GLU A 204 -35.04 -10.01 19.84
N ILE A 205 -35.00 -10.78 20.92
CA ILE A 205 -33.87 -11.64 21.31
C ILE A 205 -33.56 -12.68 20.23
N ALA A 206 -34.55 -13.39 19.68
CA ALA A 206 -34.30 -14.39 18.63
C ALA A 206 -33.74 -13.78 17.33
N ILE A 207 -34.05 -12.52 17.04
CA ILE A 207 -33.47 -11.77 15.92
C ILE A 207 -32.04 -11.30 16.27
N GLU A 208 -31.77 -10.92 17.51
CA GLU A 208 -30.43 -10.54 17.99
C GLU A 208 -29.49 -11.75 18.06
N ASP A 209 -29.92 -12.88 18.64
CA ASP A 209 -29.20 -14.16 18.65
C ASP A 209 -28.91 -14.65 17.22
N GLY A 210 -29.89 -14.52 16.31
CA GLY A 210 -29.74 -14.87 14.90
C GLY A 210 -28.64 -14.05 14.22
N LYS A 211 -28.68 -12.72 14.35
CA LYS A 211 -27.64 -11.81 13.83
C LYS A 211 -26.28 -12.06 14.47
N MET A 212 -26.25 -12.37 15.76
CA MET A 212 -25.02 -12.68 16.48
C MET A 212 -24.38 -13.96 15.94
N SER A 213 -25.18 -15.02 15.72
CA SER A 213 -24.71 -16.27 15.14
C SER A 213 -24.25 -16.13 13.68
N GLU A 214 -24.94 -15.30 12.88
CA GLU A 214 -24.50 -14.95 11.52
C GLU A 214 -23.16 -14.20 11.54
N MET A 215 -22.99 -13.23 12.46
CA MET A 215 -21.75 -12.48 12.63
C MET A 215 -20.59 -13.33 13.17
N GLU A 216 -20.84 -14.22 14.13
CA GLU A 216 -19.86 -15.20 14.61
C GLU A 216 -19.39 -16.13 13.48
N LYS A 217 -20.32 -16.59 12.63
CA LYS A 217 -20.01 -17.42 11.47
C LYS A 217 -19.20 -16.66 10.43
N GLU A 218 -19.56 -15.42 10.11
CA GLU A 218 -18.80 -14.57 9.17
C GLU A 218 -17.38 -14.27 9.71
N MET A 219 -17.26 -13.96 11.00
CA MET A 219 -15.97 -13.74 11.65
C MET A 219 -15.11 -15.01 11.70
N SER A 220 -15.72 -16.17 11.92
CA SER A 220 -15.04 -17.47 11.85
C SER A 220 -14.55 -17.77 10.42
N GLU A 221 -15.36 -17.54 9.40
CA GLU A 221 -14.96 -17.71 8.00
C GLU A 221 -13.82 -16.76 7.60
N LYS A 222 -13.88 -15.49 8.01
CA LYS A 222 -12.79 -14.52 7.84
C LYS A 222 -11.51 -14.93 8.57
N LEU A 223 -11.61 -15.45 9.80
CA LEU A 223 -10.46 -15.90 10.59
C LEU A 223 -9.78 -17.12 9.94
N ASN A 224 -10.57 -18.11 9.50
CA ASN A 224 -10.06 -19.25 8.75
C ASN A 224 -9.37 -18.82 7.44
N LEU A 225 -9.94 -17.86 6.69
CA LEU A 225 -9.30 -17.33 5.47
C LEU A 225 -7.98 -16.61 5.78
N ALA A 226 -7.92 -15.82 6.85
CA ALA A 226 -6.70 -15.15 7.29
C ALA A 226 -5.62 -16.15 7.76
N GLU A 227 -5.99 -17.19 8.51
CA GLU A 227 -5.07 -18.24 8.96
C GLU A 227 -4.49 -19.06 7.80
N ASN A 228 -5.31 -19.36 6.78
CA ASN A 228 -4.85 -20.00 5.54
C ASN A 228 -3.87 -19.10 4.76
N GLU A 229 -4.14 -17.79 4.65
CA GLU A 229 -3.24 -16.85 3.98
C GLU A 229 -1.93 -16.65 4.75
N VAL A 230 -1.97 -16.53 6.09
CA VAL A 230 -0.78 -16.50 6.95
C VAL A 230 0.05 -17.78 6.78
N SER A 231 -0.60 -18.94 6.68
CA SER A 231 0.08 -20.23 6.41
C SER A 231 0.76 -20.22 5.04
N ARG A 232 0.06 -19.75 3.99
CA ARG A 232 0.59 -19.64 2.62
C ARG A 232 1.78 -18.68 2.53
N LEU A 233 1.70 -17.53 3.20
CA LEU A 233 2.80 -16.56 3.29
C LEU A 233 3.99 -17.12 4.08
N THR A 234 3.74 -17.83 5.18
CA THR A 234 4.78 -18.49 5.98
C THR A 234 5.52 -19.55 5.15
N GLN A 235 4.81 -20.35 4.36
CA GLN A 235 5.44 -21.28 3.41
C GLN A 235 6.30 -20.52 2.39
N LEU A 236 5.76 -19.48 1.74
CA LEU A 236 6.49 -18.71 0.73
C LEU A 236 7.76 -18.04 1.29
N VAL A 237 7.72 -17.57 2.54
CA VAL A 237 8.91 -17.09 3.26
C VAL A 237 9.92 -18.22 3.45
N SER A 238 9.51 -19.38 3.97
CA SER A 238 10.43 -20.51 4.17
C SER A 238 11.09 -21.00 2.88
N GLU A 239 10.34 -21.05 1.77
CA GLU A 239 10.90 -21.36 0.45
C GLU A 239 11.86 -20.29 -0.05
N SER A 240 11.67 -19.02 0.32
CA SER A 240 12.53 -17.91 -0.07
C SER A 240 13.82 -17.91 0.74
N ASP A 241 13.74 -18.17 2.04
CA ASP A 241 14.89 -18.36 2.93
C ASP A 241 15.77 -19.53 2.48
N ASP A 242 15.17 -20.65 2.07
CA ASP A 242 15.94 -21.81 1.58
C ASP A 242 16.56 -21.56 0.19
N LYS A 243 15.91 -20.78 -0.68
CA LYS A 243 16.52 -20.27 -1.92
C LYS A 243 17.68 -19.33 -1.63
N LEU A 244 17.56 -18.45 -0.63
CA LEU A 244 18.61 -17.52 -0.20
C LEU A 244 19.83 -18.26 0.35
N LYS A 245 19.64 -19.18 1.31
CA LYS A 245 20.70 -20.06 1.85
C LYS A 245 21.40 -20.85 0.73
N ASN A 246 20.66 -21.30 -0.28
CA ASN A 246 21.23 -22.03 -1.42
C ASN A 246 22.12 -21.15 -2.30
N LEU A 247 21.81 -19.85 -2.44
CA LEU A 247 22.64 -18.87 -3.14
C LEU A 247 23.87 -18.46 -2.31
N GLU A 248 23.68 -18.25 -1.01
CA GLU A 248 24.76 -17.96 -0.05
C GLU A 248 25.81 -19.08 -0.03
N LEU A 249 25.40 -20.34 0.11
CA LEU A 249 26.30 -21.50 0.04
C LEU A 249 27.02 -21.62 -1.32
N LYS A 250 26.39 -21.19 -2.43
CA LYS A 250 27.04 -21.14 -3.75
C LYS A 250 28.10 -20.05 -3.81
N MET A 251 27.79 -18.84 -3.33
CA MET A 251 28.75 -17.74 -3.23
C MET A 251 29.97 -18.12 -2.37
N ASP A 252 29.73 -18.71 -1.20
CA ASP A 252 30.79 -19.20 -0.32
C ASP A 252 31.65 -20.29 -0.98
N SER A 253 31.06 -21.17 -1.79
CA SER A 253 31.80 -22.18 -2.56
C SER A 253 32.64 -21.58 -3.71
N GLN A 254 32.28 -20.39 -4.22
CA GLN A 254 33.01 -19.69 -5.27
C GLN A 254 34.15 -18.81 -4.74
N ARG A 255 34.03 -18.26 -3.52
CA ARG A 255 35.06 -17.46 -2.85
C ARG A 255 36.48 -18.10 -2.93
N PRO A 256 36.72 -19.38 -2.55
CA PRO A 256 38.06 -19.96 -2.62
C PRO A 256 38.61 -20.10 -4.04
N LEU A 257 37.75 -20.34 -5.04
CA LEU A 257 38.16 -20.46 -6.45
C LEU A 257 38.64 -19.11 -7.00
N LEU A 258 37.99 -18.01 -6.62
CA LEU A 258 38.42 -16.66 -6.97
C LEU A 258 39.74 -16.28 -6.31
N VAL A 259 39.94 -16.68 -5.04
CA VAL A 259 41.22 -16.52 -4.34
C VAL A 259 42.34 -17.30 -5.06
N GLU A 260 42.08 -18.53 -5.52
CA GLU A 260 43.07 -19.30 -6.30
C GLU A 260 43.36 -18.65 -7.67
N GLN A 261 42.33 -18.23 -8.41
CA GLN A 261 42.46 -17.54 -9.69
C GLN A 261 43.30 -16.27 -9.56
N LEU A 262 43.04 -15.45 -8.53
CA LEU A 262 43.74 -14.19 -8.29
C LEU A 262 45.21 -14.43 -7.87
N ASN A 263 45.48 -15.49 -7.10
CA ASN A 263 46.84 -15.97 -6.83
C ASN A 263 47.59 -16.46 -8.09
N LEU A 264 46.89 -17.01 -9.09
CA LEU A 264 47.50 -17.37 -10.38
C LEU A 264 47.75 -16.12 -11.24
N VAL A 265 46.85 -15.15 -11.22
CA VAL A 265 46.99 -13.85 -11.90
C VAL A 265 48.24 -13.10 -11.41
N SER A 266 48.45 -12.92 -10.10
CA SER A 266 49.69 -12.28 -9.61
C SER A 266 50.94 -13.02 -10.10
N LYS A 267 50.99 -14.35 -9.99
CA LYS A 267 52.16 -15.14 -10.44
C LYS A 267 52.46 -14.97 -11.93
N ILE A 268 51.44 -14.86 -12.79
CA ILE A 268 51.64 -14.65 -14.23
C ILE A 268 52.11 -13.22 -14.50
N HIS A 269 51.55 -12.23 -13.80
CA HIS A 269 51.97 -10.82 -13.86
C HIS A 269 53.46 -10.68 -13.47
N ASP A 270 53.86 -11.26 -12.33
CA ASP A 270 55.23 -11.24 -11.82
C ASP A 270 56.22 -11.90 -12.81
N LEU A 271 55.86 -13.06 -13.38
CA LEU A 271 56.66 -13.75 -14.39
C LEU A 271 56.80 -12.95 -15.70
N LEU A 272 55.74 -12.28 -16.16
CA LEU A 272 55.81 -11.41 -17.34
C LEU A 272 56.70 -10.20 -17.08
N TYR A 273 56.63 -9.61 -15.88
CA TYR A 273 57.46 -8.48 -15.48
C TYR A 273 58.96 -8.83 -15.46
N ASP A 274 59.31 -10.00 -14.90
CA ASP A 274 60.69 -10.50 -14.95
C ASP A 274 61.17 -10.79 -16.39
N VAL A 275 60.28 -11.26 -17.28
CA VAL A 275 60.62 -11.43 -18.72
C VAL A 275 60.88 -10.08 -19.40
N ILE A 276 60.04 -9.05 -19.15
CA ILE A 276 60.26 -7.69 -19.69
C ILE A 276 61.66 -7.18 -19.28
N LYS A 277 61.99 -7.32 -18.00
CA LYS A 277 63.27 -6.90 -17.39
C LYS A 277 64.50 -7.65 -17.92
N ILE A 278 64.32 -8.87 -18.44
CA ILE A 278 65.40 -9.64 -19.11
C ILE A 278 65.56 -9.18 -20.58
N VAL A 279 64.47 -8.88 -21.26
CA VAL A 279 64.47 -8.45 -22.68
C VAL A 279 64.94 -7.00 -22.82
N ASP A 280 64.55 -6.14 -21.88
CA ASP A 280 64.94 -4.73 -21.81
C ASP A 280 65.72 -4.45 -20.52
N ALA A 281 67.02 -4.74 -20.60
CA ALA A 281 67.97 -4.47 -19.53
C ALA A 281 68.51 -3.02 -19.54
N GLY A 282 67.84 -2.08 -20.25
CA GLY A 282 68.33 -0.72 -20.47
C GLY A 282 67.36 0.41 -20.12
N GLU A 283 66.08 0.30 -20.48
CA GLU A 283 65.12 1.40 -20.51
C GLU A 283 63.88 1.14 -19.61
N MET A 284 64.10 0.88 -18.31
CA MET A 284 63.00 0.79 -17.34
C MET A 284 63.31 1.49 -16.01
N ASP A 285 62.77 2.71 -15.88
CA ASP A 285 62.63 3.40 -14.59
C ASP A 285 61.73 2.59 -13.65
N GLN A 286 62.13 2.49 -12.38
CA GLN A 286 61.65 1.47 -11.44
C GLN A 286 60.29 1.79 -10.78
N SER A 287 59.48 2.68 -11.37
CA SER A 287 58.41 3.40 -10.65
C SER A 287 57.02 2.79 -10.84
N ASP A 288 56.50 2.70 -12.07
CA ASP A 288 55.04 2.77 -12.28
C ASP A 288 54.35 1.43 -12.63
N LEU A 289 55.06 0.30 -12.60
CA LEU A 289 54.56 -1.01 -13.08
C LEU A 289 54.79 -2.21 -12.13
N SER A 290 55.20 -1.97 -10.88
CA SER A 290 55.62 -3.06 -9.96
C SER A 290 55.15 -2.88 -8.51
N GLU A 291 53.85 -2.63 -8.32
CA GLU A 291 53.17 -2.91 -7.05
C GLU A 291 51.96 -3.82 -7.36
N SER A 292 51.89 -4.99 -6.70
CA SER A 292 50.84 -5.98 -6.99
C SER A 292 49.49 -5.52 -6.44
N MET A 293 48.74 -4.79 -7.25
CA MET A 293 47.42 -4.24 -6.93
C MET A 293 46.34 -5.34 -6.74
N PHE A 294 46.64 -6.57 -7.15
CA PHE A 294 45.67 -7.67 -7.32
C PHE A 294 45.77 -8.71 -6.18
N LEU A 295 45.78 -8.24 -4.93
CA LEU A 295 45.82 -9.10 -3.75
C LEU A 295 44.43 -9.67 -3.41
N PRO A 296 44.31 -10.99 -3.12
CA PRO A 296 43.05 -11.56 -2.65
C PRO A 296 42.58 -10.98 -1.31
N ARG A 297 41.31 -10.59 -1.25
CA ARG A 297 40.64 -10.15 -0.01
C ARG A 297 39.64 -11.21 0.41
N GLU A 298 39.76 -11.78 1.61
CA GLU A 298 38.92 -12.92 2.01
C GLU A 298 37.42 -12.60 2.12
N THR A 299 37.03 -11.34 2.25
CA THR A 299 35.64 -10.96 2.56
C THR A 299 34.72 -10.83 1.35
N ASP A 300 35.10 -10.06 0.33
CA ASP A 300 34.20 -9.69 -0.78
C ASP A 300 34.48 -10.47 -2.08
N ILE A 301 33.42 -11.01 -2.67
CA ILE A 301 33.45 -11.77 -3.93
C ILE A 301 33.46 -10.83 -5.12
N GLU A 302 32.75 -9.69 -5.07
CA GLU A 302 32.68 -8.71 -6.16
C GLU A 302 34.03 -8.01 -6.36
N GLU A 303 34.65 -7.53 -5.27
CA GLU A 303 36.00 -6.95 -5.34
C GLU A 303 37.06 -7.96 -5.83
N ASN A 304 36.98 -9.24 -5.45
CA ASN A 304 37.89 -10.28 -5.97
C ASN A 304 37.68 -10.55 -7.48
N ILE A 305 36.43 -10.58 -7.97
CA ILE A 305 36.14 -10.71 -9.40
C ILE A 305 36.74 -9.52 -10.17
N ARG A 306 36.53 -8.30 -9.64
CA ARG A 306 37.03 -7.06 -10.22
C ARG A 306 38.56 -6.98 -10.24
N ALA A 307 39.21 -7.37 -9.14
CA ALA A 307 40.67 -7.46 -9.05
C ALA A 307 41.23 -8.52 -10.02
N SER A 308 40.57 -9.68 -10.16
CA SER A 308 40.99 -10.69 -11.14
C SER A 308 40.81 -10.21 -12.58
N LEU A 309 39.76 -9.46 -12.91
CA LEU A 309 39.55 -8.93 -14.25
C LEU A 309 40.66 -7.91 -14.61
N ALA A 310 40.89 -6.91 -13.76
CA ALA A 310 41.92 -5.90 -13.98
C ALA A 310 43.33 -6.50 -14.03
N GLY A 311 43.62 -7.54 -13.22
CA GLY A 311 44.88 -8.28 -13.30
C GLY A 311 45.02 -9.10 -14.59
N MET A 312 43.94 -9.66 -15.12
CA MET A 312 43.94 -10.33 -16.44
C MET A 312 44.11 -9.35 -17.61
N GLU A 313 43.55 -8.15 -17.50
CA GLU A 313 43.76 -7.05 -18.46
C GLU A 313 45.24 -6.61 -18.45
N SER A 314 45.82 -6.37 -17.26
CA SER A 314 47.25 -6.07 -17.09
C SER A 314 48.16 -7.18 -17.68
N ILE A 315 47.86 -8.46 -17.42
CA ILE A 315 48.57 -9.59 -18.04
C ILE A 315 48.54 -9.51 -19.57
N CYS A 316 47.42 -9.14 -20.17
CA CYS A 316 47.30 -8.99 -21.62
C CYS A 316 48.13 -7.81 -22.17
N GLU A 317 48.24 -6.71 -21.43
CA GLU A 317 49.09 -5.57 -21.81
C GLU A 317 50.58 -5.87 -21.64
N LEU A 318 50.99 -6.46 -20.50
CA LEU A 318 52.36 -6.94 -20.28
C LEU A 318 52.76 -7.99 -21.35
N THR A 319 51.85 -8.89 -21.73
CA THR A 319 52.12 -9.89 -22.79
C THR A 319 52.37 -9.23 -24.14
N ARG A 320 51.62 -8.18 -24.51
CA ARG A 320 51.88 -7.39 -25.74
C ARG A 320 53.25 -6.71 -25.65
N LEU A 321 53.56 -6.08 -24.52
CA LEU A 321 54.82 -5.38 -24.28
C LEU A 321 56.04 -6.32 -24.34
N VAL A 322 55.92 -7.54 -23.78
CA VAL A 322 56.91 -8.62 -23.94
C VAL A 322 57.13 -8.95 -25.42
N VAL A 323 56.05 -9.16 -26.18
CA VAL A 323 56.12 -9.53 -27.61
C VAL A 323 56.80 -8.43 -28.43
N ASP A 324 56.41 -7.17 -28.25
CA ASP A 324 56.97 -6.04 -29.00
C ASP A 324 58.45 -5.78 -28.63
N LYS A 325 58.81 -5.77 -27.34
CA LYS A 325 60.22 -5.64 -26.91
C LYS A 325 61.07 -6.82 -27.41
N THR A 326 60.54 -8.06 -27.36
CA THR A 326 61.26 -9.26 -27.85
C THR A 326 61.45 -9.23 -29.36
N LYS A 327 60.43 -8.79 -30.11
CA LYS A 327 60.50 -8.61 -31.55
C LYS A 327 61.59 -7.59 -31.93
N ASN A 328 61.60 -6.42 -31.29
CA ASN A 328 62.60 -5.39 -31.54
C ASN A 328 64.03 -5.92 -31.28
N LEU A 329 64.24 -6.60 -30.14
CA LEU A 329 65.51 -7.23 -29.80
C LEU A 329 65.95 -8.29 -30.84
N VAL A 330 65.01 -9.08 -31.38
CA VAL A 330 65.30 -10.06 -32.44
C VAL A 330 65.62 -9.37 -33.77
N GLU A 331 64.93 -8.28 -34.11
CA GLU A 331 65.21 -7.48 -35.32
C GLU A 331 66.60 -6.83 -35.25
N ASP A 332 66.97 -6.20 -34.13
CA ASP A 332 68.30 -5.63 -33.89
C ASP A 332 69.41 -6.69 -33.99
N ARG A 333 69.24 -7.85 -33.33
CA ARG A 333 70.19 -8.96 -33.43
C ARG A 333 70.26 -9.54 -34.84
N SER A 334 69.18 -9.48 -35.62
CA SER A 334 69.19 -9.89 -37.03
C SER A 334 70.03 -8.95 -37.90
N LEU A 335 69.99 -7.64 -37.61
CA LEU A 335 70.82 -6.62 -38.28
C LEU A 335 72.30 -6.78 -37.89
N GLU A 336 72.60 -6.98 -36.61
CA GLU A 336 73.95 -7.27 -36.12
C GLU A 336 74.52 -8.54 -36.79
N VAL A 337 73.76 -9.65 -36.79
CA VAL A 337 74.16 -10.90 -37.45
C VAL A 337 74.32 -10.73 -38.97
N LYS A 338 73.55 -9.84 -39.61
CA LYS A 338 73.72 -9.51 -41.03
C LYS A 338 75.04 -8.77 -41.26
N ILE A 339 75.36 -7.75 -40.47
CA ILE A 339 76.63 -7.00 -40.54
C ILE A 339 77.84 -7.92 -40.26
N LEU A 340 77.72 -8.80 -39.26
CA LEU A 340 78.74 -9.81 -38.94
C LEU A 340 78.91 -10.85 -40.06
N ARG A 341 77.82 -11.23 -40.75
CA ARG A 341 77.87 -12.14 -41.91
C ARG A 341 78.51 -11.46 -43.13
N GLU A 342 78.20 -10.19 -43.37
CA GLU A 342 78.76 -9.41 -44.47
C GLU A 342 80.27 -9.19 -44.27
N THR A 343 80.70 -8.77 -43.07
CA THR A 343 82.12 -8.62 -42.71
C THR A 343 82.86 -9.96 -42.70
N ALA A 344 82.25 -11.05 -42.21
CA ALA A 344 82.83 -12.39 -42.33
C ALA A 344 82.96 -12.85 -43.79
N SER A 345 82.02 -12.48 -44.68
CA SER A 345 82.13 -12.78 -46.12
C SER A 345 83.26 -11.99 -46.79
N GLN A 346 83.51 -10.76 -46.33
CA GLN A 346 84.61 -9.94 -46.79
C GLN A 346 85.96 -10.52 -46.35
N LEU A 347 86.10 -10.87 -45.07
CA LEU A 347 87.27 -11.57 -44.55
C LEU A 347 87.50 -12.95 -45.20
N ALA A 348 86.43 -13.64 -45.61
CA ALA A 348 86.54 -14.88 -46.38
C ALA A 348 87.09 -14.67 -47.80
N LYS A 349 86.64 -13.62 -48.50
CA LYS A 349 87.20 -13.20 -49.81
C LYS A 349 88.65 -12.76 -49.67
N GLU A 350 88.98 -11.99 -48.64
CA GLU A 350 90.37 -11.57 -48.34
C GLU A 350 91.25 -12.77 -48.00
N LYS A 351 90.75 -13.74 -47.21
CA LYS A 351 91.42 -15.03 -46.99
C LYS A 351 91.60 -15.83 -48.28
N GLU A 352 90.66 -15.77 -49.23
CA GLU A 352 90.83 -16.42 -50.53
C GLU A 352 91.86 -15.70 -51.41
N LEU A 353 91.87 -14.36 -51.43
CA LEU A 353 92.86 -13.53 -52.14
C LEU A 353 94.26 -13.71 -51.55
N ILE A 354 94.41 -13.63 -50.23
CA ILE A 354 95.64 -13.97 -49.51
C ILE A 354 96.00 -15.43 -49.75
N GLY A 355 95.01 -16.33 -49.82
CA GLY A 355 95.19 -17.74 -50.15
C GLY A 355 95.64 -17.99 -51.58
N SER A 356 95.25 -17.16 -52.55
CA SER A 356 95.68 -17.24 -53.95
C SER A 356 97.03 -16.55 -54.15
N LEU A 357 97.33 -15.48 -53.42
CA LEU A 357 98.66 -14.88 -53.29
C LEU A 357 99.65 -15.84 -52.62
N LEU A 358 99.25 -16.55 -51.56
CA LEU A 358 100.06 -17.60 -50.93
C LEU A 358 100.20 -18.82 -51.85
N ARG A 359 99.13 -19.28 -52.51
CA ARG A 359 99.23 -20.38 -53.49
C ARG A 359 100.10 -19.99 -54.70
N SER A 360 100.08 -18.75 -55.18
CA SER A 360 100.93 -18.29 -56.27
C SER A 360 102.36 -17.98 -55.83
N ALA A 361 102.59 -17.53 -54.59
CA ALA A 361 103.93 -17.42 -54.00
C ALA A 361 104.55 -18.79 -53.71
N LEU A 362 103.77 -19.75 -53.20
CA LEU A 362 104.17 -21.15 -53.02
C LEU A 362 104.35 -21.86 -54.37
N SER A 363 103.53 -21.57 -55.38
CA SER A 363 103.72 -22.08 -56.74
C SER A 363 104.97 -21.49 -57.39
N ARG A 364 105.26 -20.19 -57.20
CA ARG A 364 106.55 -19.58 -57.57
C ARG A 364 107.75 -20.17 -56.81
N ARG A 365 107.55 -20.63 -55.58
CA ARG A 365 108.54 -21.35 -54.76
C ARG A 365 108.68 -22.83 -55.14
N ALA A 366 107.66 -23.41 -55.80
CA ALA A 366 107.70 -24.74 -56.39
C ALA A 366 108.20 -24.73 -57.85
N SER A 367 108.11 -23.58 -58.54
CA SER A 367 108.74 -23.35 -59.85
C SER A 367 110.21 -22.96 -59.76
N THR A 368 110.78 -22.88 -58.54
CA THR A 368 112.21 -23.11 -58.31
C THR A 368 112.38 -24.56 -57.89
N ASP A 369 112.99 -25.36 -58.78
CA ASP A 369 112.96 -26.83 -58.81
C ASP A 369 112.91 -27.58 -57.47
N LEU A 370 111.98 -28.55 -57.38
CA LEU A 370 112.28 -29.89 -56.86
C LEU A 370 111.16 -30.92 -57.15
N SER A 371 111.58 -32.13 -57.56
CA SER A 371 110.80 -33.38 -57.58
C SER A 371 109.65 -33.52 -58.59
N SER A 372 110.03 -33.83 -59.84
CA SER A 372 109.18 -34.38 -60.91
C SER A 372 108.65 -35.80 -60.60
N LYS A 373 107.80 -35.99 -59.58
CA LYS A 373 107.47 -37.34 -59.07
C LYS A 373 106.05 -37.53 -58.49
N THR A 374 105.01 -37.05 -59.17
CA THR A 374 103.60 -37.30 -58.76
C THR A 374 102.63 -37.54 -59.91
N ASN A 375 102.81 -36.90 -61.07
CA ASN A 375 101.85 -37.05 -62.19
C ASN A 375 102.09 -38.31 -63.04
N GLU A 376 103.17 -39.06 -62.80
CA GLU A 376 103.34 -40.42 -63.33
C GLU A 376 102.47 -41.44 -62.57
N LEU A 377 102.25 -41.27 -61.26
CA LEU A 377 101.62 -42.29 -60.41
C LEU A 377 100.22 -42.69 -60.85
N PHE A 378 99.37 -41.72 -61.23
CA PHE A 378 98.01 -42.03 -61.70
C PHE A 378 98.00 -42.66 -63.09
N LYS A 379 98.89 -42.25 -64.00
CA LYS A 379 99.04 -42.92 -65.31
C LYS A 379 99.70 -44.30 -65.21
N VAL A 380 100.54 -44.54 -64.20
CA VAL A 380 101.07 -45.87 -63.88
C VAL A 380 99.98 -46.75 -63.27
N ALA A 381 99.05 -46.21 -62.47
CA ALA A 381 97.89 -46.94 -61.97
C ALA A 381 96.92 -47.34 -63.11
N GLU A 382 96.55 -46.41 -64.00
CA GLU A 382 95.69 -46.70 -65.16
C GLU A 382 96.31 -47.71 -66.13
N ASN A 383 97.62 -47.63 -66.38
CA ASN A 383 98.33 -48.62 -67.20
C ASN A 383 98.62 -49.93 -66.44
N GLY A 384 98.62 -49.92 -65.11
CA GLY A 384 98.73 -51.08 -64.26
C GLY A 384 97.48 -51.97 -64.34
N LEU A 385 96.29 -51.39 -64.16
CA LEU A 385 95.01 -52.10 -64.35
C LEU A 385 94.87 -52.63 -65.78
N ARG A 386 95.31 -51.86 -66.78
CA ARG A 386 95.27 -52.28 -68.19
C ARG A 386 96.24 -53.44 -68.51
N LYS A 387 97.39 -53.51 -67.83
CA LYS A 387 98.29 -54.68 -67.87
C LYS A 387 97.81 -55.86 -67.02
N ALA A 388 96.85 -55.64 -66.11
CA ALA A 388 96.20 -56.68 -65.31
C ALA A 388 94.86 -57.18 -65.91
N GLY A 389 94.46 -56.66 -67.08
CA GLY A 389 93.35 -57.22 -67.87
C GLY A 389 91.93 -56.78 -67.46
N ILE A 390 91.77 -55.61 -66.84
CA ILE A 390 90.45 -55.09 -66.43
C ILE A 390 90.12 -53.78 -67.15
N ASP A 391 89.09 -53.81 -68.00
CA ASP A 391 88.48 -52.67 -68.71
C ASP A 391 86.98 -52.58 -68.32
N PHE A 392 86.46 -51.40 -67.97
CA PHE A 392 85.04 -51.23 -67.60
C PHE A 392 84.48 -49.81 -67.80
N ARG A 393 83.35 -49.65 -68.51
CA ARG A 393 82.58 -48.39 -68.71
C ARG A 393 81.18 -48.66 -69.33
N PHE A 394 80.09 -48.20 -68.71
CA PHE A 394 78.67 -48.33 -69.19
C PHE A 394 77.78 -47.17 -68.67
N GLY A 395 76.56 -46.84 -69.18
CA GLY A 395 75.74 -47.30 -70.34
C GLY A 395 74.22 -46.94 -70.20
N ASN A 396 73.42 -46.71 -71.28
CA ASN A 396 72.02 -46.19 -71.26
C ASN A 396 70.98 -46.81 -72.31
N HIS A 397 69.64 -46.61 -72.09
CA HIS A 397 68.43 -46.64 -73.03
C HIS A 397 67.93 -48.01 -73.63
N ILE A 398 66.76 -48.28 -74.30
CA ILE A 398 65.45 -47.65 -74.74
C ILE A 398 64.39 -48.80 -75.05
N GLY A 399 63.08 -48.76 -75.46
CA GLY A 399 61.99 -47.77 -75.75
C GLY A 399 60.81 -48.30 -76.68
N THR A 400 59.56 -47.75 -76.62
CA THR A 400 58.33 -47.94 -77.51
C THR A 400 57.57 -49.31 -77.50
N GLY A 401 56.34 -49.58 -78.05
CA GLY A 401 55.18 -48.86 -78.70
C GLY A 401 54.40 -49.76 -79.74
N LYS A 402 53.15 -49.59 -80.27
CA LYS A 402 51.88 -48.81 -79.94
C LYS A 402 50.67 -49.18 -80.92
N ASP A 403 49.39 -48.99 -80.53
CA ASP A 403 48.08 -48.81 -81.31
C ASP A 403 47.31 -49.94 -82.10
N ALA A 404 45.95 -49.82 -82.22
CA ALA A 404 44.97 -50.64 -83.05
C ALA A 404 43.49 -50.07 -83.12
N ALA A 405 42.58 -50.51 -84.06
CA ALA A 405 41.12 -50.12 -84.14
C ALA A 405 40.16 -50.98 -85.08
N SER A 406 38.84 -51.05 -84.76
CA SER A 406 37.62 -51.34 -85.64
C SER A 406 37.34 -52.80 -86.18
N TYR A 407 36.21 -53.23 -86.84
CA TYR A 407 34.91 -52.66 -87.34
C TYR A 407 33.85 -53.79 -87.70
N ASP A 408 32.51 -53.50 -87.76
CA ASP A 408 31.41 -54.11 -88.62
C ASP A 408 30.87 -55.57 -88.37
N LYS A 409 29.69 -56.12 -88.85
CA LYS A 409 28.39 -55.67 -89.48
C LYS A 409 27.26 -56.79 -89.50
N ALA A 410 26.10 -56.53 -90.17
CA ALA A 410 25.09 -57.46 -90.82
C ALA A 410 23.98 -58.17 -89.96
N ASP A 411 22.86 -58.82 -90.43
CA ASP A 411 21.82 -58.76 -91.55
C ASP A 411 20.84 -60.00 -91.38
N THR A 412 19.62 -60.29 -91.93
CA THR A 412 18.47 -59.72 -92.76
C THR A 412 17.19 -60.66 -92.67
N PRO A 413 15.95 -60.34 -93.18
CA PRO A 413 14.67 -61.02 -92.80
C PRO A 413 13.74 -61.63 -93.91
N GLU A 414 12.73 -62.48 -93.53
CA GLU A 414 11.51 -62.85 -94.32
C GLU A 414 10.44 -63.68 -93.50
N THR A 415 9.25 -63.16 -93.09
CA THR A 415 8.18 -64.01 -92.40
C THR A 415 6.69 -63.51 -92.31
N GLU A 416 6.26 -62.45 -93.01
CA GLU A 416 5.06 -61.60 -92.72
C GLU A 416 3.61 -62.22 -92.61
N LYS A 417 3.41 -63.55 -92.49
CA LYS A 417 2.05 -64.17 -92.55
C LYS A 417 1.51 -64.78 -91.26
N ASP A 418 2.34 -65.37 -90.40
CA ASP A 418 1.89 -65.83 -89.08
C ASP A 418 1.59 -64.62 -88.15
N GLU A 419 2.23 -63.49 -88.44
CA GLU A 419 2.06 -62.20 -87.75
C GLU A 419 0.60 -61.74 -87.70
N ILE A 420 -0.21 -61.99 -88.74
CA ILE A 420 -1.58 -61.47 -88.84
C ILE A 420 -2.52 -62.14 -87.82
N TYR A 421 -2.40 -63.46 -87.62
CA TYR A 421 -3.19 -64.18 -86.61
C TYR A 421 -2.65 -63.95 -85.19
N ALA A 422 -1.33 -63.79 -85.04
CA ALA A 422 -0.74 -63.37 -83.76
C ALA A 422 -1.22 -61.97 -83.35
N LEU A 423 -1.30 -61.02 -84.29
CA LEU A 423 -1.78 -59.65 -84.07
C LEU A 423 -3.24 -59.61 -83.62
N ALA A 424 -4.10 -60.48 -84.17
CA ALA A 424 -5.51 -60.58 -83.76
C ALA A 424 -5.65 -61.08 -82.30
N GLY A 425 -4.90 -62.12 -81.91
CA GLY A 425 -4.88 -62.61 -80.53
C GLY A 425 -4.24 -61.63 -79.54
N ALA A 426 -3.22 -60.88 -79.97
CA ALA A 426 -2.65 -59.79 -79.21
C ALA A 426 -3.68 -58.67 -78.98
N LEU A 427 -4.45 -58.28 -80.02
CA LEU A 427 -5.51 -57.28 -79.92
C LEU A 427 -6.59 -57.65 -78.90
N GLU A 428 -7.09 -58.89 -78.89
CA GLU A 428 -8.11 -59.29 -77.90
C GLU A 428 -7.58 -59.24 -76.46
N ASN A 429 -6.32 -59.64 -76.24
CA ASN A 429 -5.69 -59.55 -74.93
C ASN A 429 -5.40 -58.10 -74.52
N ILE A 430 -4.96 -57.23 -75.43
CA ILE A 430 -4.80 -55.80 -75.20
C ILE A 430 -6.16 -55.16 -74.84
N ILE A 431 -7.25 -55.54 -75.51
CA ILE A 431 -8.60 -55.05 -75.21
C ILE A 431 -9.01 -55.48 -73.79
N LYS A 432 -8.87 -56.76 -73.42
CA LYS A 432 -9.23 -57.22 -72.07
C LYS A 432 -8.35 -56.61 -70.98
N GLN A 433 -7.05 -56.47 -71.24
CA GLN A 433 -6.14 -55.76 -70.34
C GLN A 433 -6.58 -54.30 -70.18
N SER A 434 -6.88 -53.60 -71.27
CA SER A 434 -7.37 -52.21 -71.20
C SER A 434 -8.73 -52.08 -70.51
N GLN A 435 -9.62 -53.07 -70.60
CA GLN A 435 -10.88 -53.09 -69.86
C GLN A 435 -10.67 -53.30 -68.36
N LEU A 436 -9.72 -54.15 -67.96
CA LEU A 436 -9.33 -54.29 -66.55
C LEU A 436 -8.55 -53.08 -66.05
N GLU A 437 -7.78 -52.41 -66.91
CA GLU A 437 -7.09 -51.16 -66.61
C GLU A 437 -8.10 -50.01 -66.44
N ILE A 438 -9.12 -49.90 -67.28
CA ILE A 438 -10.27 -48.97 -67.15
C ILE A 438 -11.24 -49.39 -66.02
N ILE A 439 -10.98 -50.49 -65.29
CA ILE A 439 -11.72 -50.84 -64.06
C ILE A 439 -10.81 -50.76 -62.82
N GLY A 440 -9.50 -50.97 -62.99
CA GLY A 440 -8.48 -50.77 -61.97
C GLY A 440 -8.24 -49.28 -61.71
N LEU A 441 -8.11 -48.50 -62.80
CA LEU A 441 -8.31 -47.05 -62.80
C LEU A 441 -9.64 -46.77 -62.12
N LYS A 442 -10.82 -47.10 -62.69
CA LYS A 442 -12.15 -46.80 -62.10
C LYS A 442 -12.26 -46.76 -60.57
N HIS A 443 -11.78 -47.76 -59.84
CA HIS A 443 -11.86 -47.75 -58.38
C HIS A 443 -10.74 -46.92 -57.73
N SER A 444 -9.51 -46.99 -58.24
CA SER A 444 -8.45 -45.98 -58.03
C SER A 444 -8.74 -44.63 -58.71
N VAL A 445 -10.01 -44.39 -59.05
CA VAL A 445 -10.64 -43.25 -59.73
C VAL A 445 -11.83 -42.78 -58.85
N GLU A 446 -12.56 -43.69 -58.27
CA GLU A 446 -13.45 -43.44 -57.12
C GLU A 446 -12.72 -42.96 -55.85
N GLU A 447 -11.55 -43.53 -55.54
CA GLU A 447 -10.86 -43.47 -54.24
C GLU A 447 -10.36 -42.06 -53.85
N LEU A 448 -9.32 -41.51 -54.51
CA LEU A 448 -8.90 -40.13 -54.22
C LEU A 448 -9.96 -39.08 -54.63
N GLY A 449 -11.02 -39.50 -55.35
CA GLY A 449 -12.24 -38.73 -55.54
C GLY A 449 -13.06 -38.54 -54.25
N ALA A 450 -13.12 -39.57 -53.41
CA ALA A 450 -13.59 -39.47 -52.03
C ALA A 450 -12.58 -38.71 -51.15
N GLU A 451 -11.27 -39.02 -51.22
CA GLU A 451 -10.25 -38.32 -50.40
C GLU A 451 -10.27 -36.80 -50.62
N THR A 452 -10.36 -36.35 -51.86
CA THR A 452 -10.46 -34.92 -52.16
C THR A 452 -11.79 -34.32 -51.69
N SER A 453 -12.87 -35.09 -51.69
CA SER A 453 -14.15 -34.61 -51.17
C SER A 453 -14.08 -34.45 -49.64
N LEU A 454 -13.43 -35.39 -48.95
CA LEU A 454 -13.10 -35.33 -47.52
C LEU A 454 -12.14 -34.18 -47.18
N LEU A 455 -11.07 -33.99 -47.97
CA LEU A 455 -10.14 -32.87 -47.79
C LEU A 455 -10.79 -31.52 -48.12
N LYS A 456 -11.74 -31.46 -49.07
CA LYS A 456 -12.58 -30.26 -49.28
C LYS A 456 -13.47 -29.98 -48.09
N GLU A 457 -14.12 -31.00 -47.54
CA GLU A 457 -14.91 -30.90 -46.32
C GLU A 457 -14.04 -30.48 -45.13
N HIS A 458 -12.80 -30.95 -45.04
CA HIS A 458 -11.85 -30.56 -44.01
C HIS A 458 -11.38 -29.10 -44.16
N VAL A 459 -11.00 -28.65 -45.37
CA VAL A 459 -10.69 -27.24 -45.66
C VAL A 459 -11.90 -26.34 -45.39
N GLU A 460 -13.12 -26.77 -45.76
CA GLU A 460 -14.34 -26.04 -45.44
C GLU A 460 -14.64 -26.00 -43.94
N ALA A 461 -14.42 -27.10 -43.21
CA ALA A 461 -14.60 -27.16 -41.76
C ALA A 461 -13.57 -26.27 -41.05
N GLN A 462 -12.30 -26.31 -41.43
CA GLN A 462 -11.25 -25.40 -40.94
C GLN A 462 -11.54 -23.95 -41.30
N THR A 463 -12.13 -23.68 -42.48
CA THR A 463 -12.54 -22.32 -42.87
C THR A 463 -13.73 -21.84 -42.03
N LYS A 464 -14.68 -22.72 -41.69
CA LYS A 464 -15.80 -22.41 -40.78
C LYS A 464 -15.27 -22.17 -39.36
N GLU A 465 -14.35 -23.00 -38.88
CA GLU A 465 -13.68 -22.84 -37.58
C GLU A 465 -12.87 -21.54 -37.53
N LEU A 466 -12.01 -21.24 -38.51
CA LEU A 466 -11.23 -19.99 -38.56
C LEU A 466 -12.13 -18.74 -38.63
N ASN A 467 -13.28 -18.82 -39.30
CA ASN A 467 -14.28 -17.73 -39.26
C ASN A 467 -14.94 -17.61 -37.88
N HIS A 468 -15.23 -18.73 -37.20
CA HIS A 468 -15.75 -18.71 -35.83
C HIS A 468 -14.71 -18.15 -34.84
N ARG A 469 -13.44 -18.59 -34.94
CA ARG A 469 -12.29 -18.02 -34.19
C ARG A 469 -12.15 -16.52 -34.43
N LYS A 470 -12.28 -16.06 -35.68
CA LYS A 470 -12.27 -14.63 -36.02
C LYS A 470 -13.42 -13.89 -35.32
N GLN A 471 -14.64 -14.43 -35.36
CA GLN A 471 -15.80 -13.84 -34.67
C GLN A 471 -15.61 -13.81 -33.15
N GLN A 472 -15.04 -14.87 -32.54
CA GLN A 472 -14.69 -14.90 -31.12
C GLN A 472 -13.64 -13.83 -30.78
N ILE A 473 -12.62 -13.63 -31.62
CA ILE A 473 -11.60 -12.58 -31.43
C ILE A 473 -12.24 -11.19 -31.56
N GLU A 474 -13.07 -10.96 -32.58
CA GLU A 474 -13.79 -9.70 -32.81
C GLU A 474 -14.76 -9.38 -31.64
N GLU A 475 -15.42 -10.40 -31.09
CA GLU A 475 -16.20 -10.30 -29.84
C GLU A 475 -15.33 -10.02 -28.59
N LEU A 476 -14.12 -10.57 -28.50
CA LEU A 476 -13.20 -10.34 -27.37
C LEU A 476 -12.56 -8.96 -27.45
N GLU A 477 -12.24 -8.47 -28.65
CA GLU A 477 -11.76 -7.11 -28.90
C GLU A 477 -12.82 -6.06 -28.54
N GLU A 478 -14.10 -6.31 -28.87
CA GLU A 478 -15.21 -5.45 -28.44
C GLU A 478 -15.45 -5.52 -26.92
N LYS A 479 -15.33 -6.70 -26.30
CA LYS A 479 -15.40 -6.85 -24.83
C LYS A 479 -14.22 -6.16 -24.15
N GLU A 480 -13.02 -6.18 -24.73
CA GLU A 480 -11.84 -5.47 -24.25
C GLU A 480 -12.03 -3.95 -24.38
N ARG A 481 -12.55 -3.45 -25.52
CA ARG A 481 -12.91 -2.04 -25.72
C ARG A 481 -13.91 -1.55 -24.67
N VAL A 482 -15.02 -2.26 -24.51
CA VAL A 482 -16.05 -1.92 -23.52
C VAL A 482 -15.52 -2.07 -22.09
N ALA A 483 -14.66 -3.04 -21.79
CA ALA A 483 -14.00 -3.13 -20.49
C ALA A 483 -13.05 -1.95 -20.22
N ASN A 484 -12.30 -1.49 -21.22
CA ASN A 484 -11.43 -0.32 -21.12
C ASN A 484 -12.26 0.96 -20.88
N GLU A 485 -13.33 1.18 -21.64
CA GLU A 485 -14.25 2.32 -21.45
C GLU A 485 -14.89 2.32 -20.05
N ASN A 486 -15.26 1.14 -19.51
CA ASN A 486 -15.74 1.02 -18.13
C ASN A 486 -14.63 1.25 -17.08
N VAL A 487 -13.39 0.82 -17.33
CA VAL A 487 -12.25 1.08 -16.43
C VAL A 487 -11.89 2.57 -16.43
N GLU A 488 -11.91 3.23 -17.58
CA GLU A 488 -11.69 4.67 -17.70
C GLU A 488 -12.77 5.47 -16.96
N GLY A 489 -14.06 5.13 -17.14
CA GLY A 489 -15.15 5.72 -16.37
C GLY A 489 -14.99 5.52 -14.86
N LEU A 490 -14.69 4.29 -14.40
CA LEU A 490 -14.43 4.02 -12.99
C LEU A 490 -13.19 4.76 -12.46
N MET A 491 -12.17 5.01 -13.28
CA MET A 491 -11.02 5.83 -12.90
C MET A 491 -11.37 7.31 -12.76
N MET A 492 -12.25 7.85 -13.61
CA MET A 492 -12.78 9.21 -13.47
C MET A 492 -13.63 9.35 -12.20
N ASP A 493 -14.50 8.38 -11.92
CA ASP A 493 -15.31 8.34 -10.69
C ASP A 493 -14.42 8.24 -9.43
N VAL A 494 -13.36 7.42 -9.45
CA VAL A 494 -12.37 7.32 -8.37
C VAL A 494 -11.65 8.65 -8.16
N ALA A 495 -11.18 9.30 -9.21
CA ALA A 495 -10.49 10.60 -9.11
C ALA A 495 -11.42 11.69 -8.56
N ALA A 496 -12.67 11.77 -9.04
CA ALA A 496 -13.67 12.70 -8.53
C ALA A 496 -13.99 12.46 -7.05
N ALA A 497 -14.05 11.19 -6.62
CA ALA A 497 -14.23 10.82 -5.22
C ALA A 497 -13.01 11.17 -4.35
N GLU A 498 -11.77 11.03 -4.85
CA GLU A 498 -10.55 11.46 -4.14
C GLU A 498 -10.47 13.00 -4.01
N GLU A 499 -10.85 13.74 -5.05
CA GLU A 499 -11.02 15.19 -5.00
C GLU A 499 -12.12 15.61 -4.01
N GLU A 500 -13.21 14.84 -3.90
CA GLU A 500 -14.27 15.11 -2.91
C GLU A 500 -13.80 14.79 -1.49
N ILE A 501 -13.20 13.63 -1.24
CA ILE A 501 -12.62 13.24 0.06
C ILE A 501 -11.59 14.28 0.54
N THR A 502 -10.75 14.81 -0.35
CA THR A 502 -9.79 15.86 0.01
C THR A 502 -10.47 17.20 0.33
N ARG A 503 -11.52 17.59 -0.40
CA ARG A 503 -12.35 18.77 -0.06
C ARG A 503 -13.02 18.64 1.32
N TRP A 504 -13.71 17.52 1.59
CA TRP A 504 -14.32 17.26 2.91
C TRP A 504 -13.29 17.22 4.04
N LYS A 505 -12.09 16.65 3.79
CA LYS A 505 -10.99 16.63 4.76
C LYS A 505 -10.49 18.04 5.12
N ILE A 506 -10.35 18.92 4.13
CA ILE A 506 -9.94 20.32 4.35
C ILE A 506 -11.03 21.08 5.13
N ALA A 507 -12.30 20.92 4.74
CA ALA A 507 -13.42 21.54 5.46
C ALA A 507 -13.49 21.08 6.93
N ALA A 508 -13.38 19.77 7.20
CA ALA A 508 -13.36 19.23 8.56
C ALA A 508 -12.16 19.72 9.40
N GLN A 509 -11.01 19.97 8.77
CA GLN A 509 -9.84 20.57 9.45
C GLN A 509 -10.06 22.05 9.78
N GLN A 510 -10.73 22.81 8.90
CA GLN A 510 -11.12 24.21 9.16
C GLN A 510 -12.16 24.29 10.28
N GLU A 511 -13.17 23.42 10.27
CA GLU A 511 -14.21 23.32 11.30
C GLU A 511 -13.61 22.97 12.68
N ALA A 512 -12.66 22.02 12.72
CA ALA A 512 -11.95 21.68 13.94
C ALA A 512 -11.07 22.83 14.46
N ALA A 513 -10.49 23.64 13.58
CA ALA A 513 -9.72 24.83 13.95
C ALA A 513 -10.63 25.96 14.49
N ALA A 514 -11.79 26.18 13.87
CA ALA A 514 -12.80 27.13 14.33
C ALA A 514 -13.37 26.75 15.70
N GLY A 515 -13.80 25.49 15.87
CA GLY A 515 -14.29 24.98 17.14
C GLY A 515 -13.27 25.10 18.28
N LYS A 516 -11.98 24.90 17.99
CA LYS A 516 -10.89 25.09 18.96
C LYS A 516 -10.67 26.57 19.33
N ALA A 517 -10.86 27.51 18.41
CA ALA A 517 -10.81 28.94 18.73
C ALA A 517 -11.97 29.35 19.65
N VAL A 518 -13.17 28.83 19.39
CA VAL A 518 -14.36 29.03 20.24
C VAL A 518 -14.18 28.39 21.62
N GLU A 519 -13.59 27.20 21.72
CA GLU A 519 -13.22 26.58 23.00
C GLU A 519 -12.27 27.48 23.80
N GLN A 520 -11.24 28.04 23.15
CA GLN A 520 -10.29 28.97 23.79
C GLN A 520 -10.97 30.25 24.29
N GLU A 521 -11.95 30.78 23.55
CA GLU A 521 -12.74 31.92 24.02
C GLU A 521 -13.60 31.57 25.25
N PHE A 522 -14.31 30.43 25.22
CA PHE A 522 -15.09 29.99 26.39
C PHE A 522 -14.20 29.71 27.61
N VAL A 523 -12.99 29.17 27.44
CA VAL A 523 -12.01 29.02 28.53
C VAL A 523 -11.58 30.38 29.10
N ALA A 524 -11.36 31.38 28.23
CA ALA A 524 -11.06 32.75 28.67
C ALA A 524 -12.24 33.37 29.45
N GLN A 525 -13.47 33.29 28.92
CA GLN A 525 -14.69 33.78 29.59
C GLN A 525 -14.90 33.08 30.95
N LEU A 526 -14.74 31.75 31.03
CA LEU A 526 -14.82 30.99 32.28
C LEU A 526 -13.72 31.39 33.29
N SER A 527 -12.54 31.80 32.83
CA SER A 527 -11.48 32.30 33.71
C SER A 527 -11.84 33.67 34.32
N ALA A 528 -12.45 34.56 33.54
CA ALA A 528 -12.91 35.87 34.00
C ALA A 528 -14.07 35.73 35.02
N VAL A 529 -15.10 34.96 34.69
CA VAL A 529 -16.25 34.73 35.60
C VAL A 529 -15.82 34.03 36.90
N ARG A 530 -14.80 33.17 36.87
CA ARG A 530 -14.20 32.60 38.08
C ARG A 530 -13.48 33.66 38.93
N HIS A 531 -12.76 34.59 38.30
CA HIS A 531 -12.10 35.68 39.01
C HIS A 531 -13.11 36.61 39.69
N GLU A 532 -14.16 37.03 38.97
CA GLU A 532 -15.27 37.82 39.49
C GLU A 532 -15.99 37.13 40.65
N LEU A 533 -16.16 35.80 40.57
CA LEU A 533 -16.77 35.00 41.64
C LEU A 533 -15.91 34.98 42.92
N GLU A 534 -14.58 34.86 42.82
CA GLU A 534 -13.71 34.93 44.01
C GLU A 534 -13.66 36.36 44.60
N GLU A 535 -13.69 37.41 43.77
CA GLU A 535 -13.82 38.79 44.24
C GLU A 535 -15.16 39.02 44.97
N ALA A 536 -16.27 38.53 44.40
CA ALA A 536 -17.59 38.63 45.02
C ALA A 536 -17.64 37.85 46.36
N LYS A 537 -17.06 36.66 46.43
CA LYS A 537 -16.92 35.89 47.69
C LYS A 537 -16.11 36.67 48.74
N GLN A 538 -14.98 37.26 48.36
CA GLN A 538 -14.16 38.06 49.26
C GLN A 538 -14.94 39.29 49.78
N ALA A 539 -15.66 39.99 48.91
CA ALA A 539 -16.52 41.11 49.28
C ALA A 539 -17.65 40.69 50.24
N VAL A 540 -18.27 39.52 50.03
CA VAL A 540 -19.26 38.93 50.94
C VAL A 540 -18.64 38.62 52.30
N VAL A 541 -17.47 37.97 52.35
CA VAL A 541 -16.75 37.66 53.60
C VAL A 541 -16.39 38.93 54.37
N GLU A 542 -16.02 40.01 53.69
CA GLU A 542 -15.83 41.31 54.31
C GLU A 542 -17.12 41.96 54.80
N SER A 543 -18.23 41.80 54.07
CA SER A 543 -19.55 42.27 54.50
C SER A 543 -20.03 41.52 55.76
N GLU A 544 -19.76 40.21 55.88
CA GLU A 544 -20.04 39.43 57.08
C GLU A 544 -19.23 39.93 58.28
N LYS A 545 -17.94 40.20 58.11
CA LYS A 545 -17.09 40.77 59.17
C LYS A 545 -17.66 42.11 59.65
N LYS A 546 -18.06 42.97 58.71
CA LYS A 546 -18.72 44.28 58.98
C LYS A 546 -20.10 44.12 59.63
N LEU A 547 -20.82 43.03 59.38
CA LEU A 547 -22.11 42.70 60.00
C LEU A 547 -21.92 42.18 61.44
N LYS A 548 -21.03 41.20 61.65
CA LYS A 548 -20.71 40.63 62.97
C LYS A 548 -20.24 41.72 63.95
N PHE A 549 -19.37 42.64 63.52
CA PHE A 549 -18.98 43.80 64.33
C PHE A 549 -20.18 44.70 64.73
N LYS A 550 -21.16 44.91 63.83
CA LYS A 550 -22.38 45.66 64.14
C LYS A 550 -23.31 44.89 65.09
N GLU A 551 -23.39 43.58 64.95
CA GLU A 551 -24.17 42.69 65.82
C GLU A 551 -23.58 42.66 67.25
N GLU A 552 -22.26 42.51 67.38
CA GLU A 552 -21.53 42.63 68.65
C GLU A 552 -21.74 44.01 69.30
N THR A 553 -21.65 45.09 68.50
CA THR A 553 -21.92 46.46 68.96
C THR A 553 -23.36 46.63 69.44
N ALA A 554 -24.33 46.06 68.72
CA ALA A 554 -25.75 46.10 69.10
C ALA A 554 -26.04 45.26 70.36
N ALA A 555 -25.43 44.08 70.49
CA ALA A 555 -25.52 43.24 71.69
C ALA A 555 -24.93 43.95 72.92
N ALA A 556 -23.76 44.60 72.77
CA ALA A 556 -23.16 45.42 73.83
C ALA A 556 -24.07 46.61 74.22
N ALA A 557 -24.68 47.30 73.25
CA ALA A 557 -25.62 48.39 73.51
C ALA A 557 -26.90 47.91 74.22
N MET A 558 -27.45 46.75 73.84
CA MET A 558 -28.58 46.14 74.54
C MET A 558 -28.21 45.73 75.97
N ALA A 559 -27.05 45.08 76.18
CA ALA A 559 -26.58 44.71 77.51
C ALA A 559 -26.37 45.94 78.42
N ALA A 560 -25.84 47.04 77.87
CA ALA A 560 -25.71 48.32 78.57
C ALA A 560 -27.07 48.93 78.93
N ARG A 561 -28.05 48.90 78.00
CA ARG A 561 -29.43 49.34 78.28
C ARG A 561 -30.07 48.51 79.39
N ASP A 562 -29.91 47.19 79.33
CA ASP A 562 -30.42 46.24 80.33
C ASP A 562 -29.83 46.49 81.72
N ALA A 563 -28.53 46.80 81.80
CA ALA A 563 -27.87 47.19 83.03
C ALA A 563 -28.38 48.54 83.56
N ALA A 564 -28.60 49.51 82.67
CA ALA A 564 -29.19 50.81 83.03
C ALA A 564 -30.64 50.66 83.53
N GLU A 565 -31.47 49.82 82.90
CA GLU A 565 -32.85 49.57 83.34
C GLU A 565 -32.89 48.84 84.69
N LYS A 566 -31.98 47.87 84.92
CA LYS A 566 -31.80 47.23 86.25
C LYS A 566 -31.39 48.25 87.31
N SER A 567 -30.49 49.19 86.97
CA SER A 567 -30.08 50.29 87.85
C SER A 567 -31.23 51.25 88.17
N LEU A 568 -32.04 51.60 87.17
CA LEU A 568 -33.23 52.45 87.33
C LEU A 568 -34.27 51.78 88.24
N ARG A 569 -34.62 50.51 88.00
CA ARG A 569 -35.54 49.76 88.88
C ARG A 569 -35.03 49.69 90.33
N LEU A 570 -33.73 49.57 90.55
CA LEU A 570 -33.13 49.64 91.89
C LEU A 570 -33.20 51.05 92.51
N ALA A 571 -33.13 52.12 91.70
CA ALA A 571 -33.37 53.48 92.15
C ALA A 571 -34.85 53.70 92.51
N ASP A 572 -35.79 53.22 91.70
CA ASP A 572 -37.23 53.29 91.96
C ASP A 572 -37.62 52.54 93.24
N MET A 573 -37.05 51.35 93.48
CA MET A 573 -37.22 50.60 94.74
C MET A 573 -36.62 51.31 95.96
N ARG A 574 -35.57 52.13 95.79
CA ARG A 574 -35.07 53.01 96.86
C ARG A 574 -36.02 54.19 97.07
N ALA A 575 -36.54 54.77 95.99
CA ALA A 575 -37.48 55.90 96.03
C ALA A 575 -38.89 55.51 96.53
N SER A 576 -39.33 54.26 96.37
CA SER A 576 -40.58 53.78 97.01
C SER A 576 -40.38 53.66 98.52
N ARG A 577 -39.32 53.00 98.98
CA ARG A 577 -38.99 52.88 100.41
C ARG A 577 -38.79 54.23 101.10
N LEU A 578 -38.20 55.20 100.40
CA LEU A 578 -38.08 56.57 100.90
C LEU A 578 -39.44 57.28 100.98
N ARG A 579 -40.35 57.07 100.01
CA ARG A 579 -41.74 57.57 100.08
C ARG A 579 -42.53 56.91 101.19
N GLU A 580 -42.51 55.58 101.30
CA GLU A 580 -43.11 54.80 102.39
C GLU A 580 -42.65 55.35 103.76
N ARG A 581 -41.35 55.64 103.92
CA ARG A 581 -40.79 56.22 105.15
C ARG A 581 -41.20 57.68 105.37
N VAL A 582 -41.36 58.48 104.32
CA VAL A 582 -41.88 59.86 104.42
C VAL A 582 -43.37 59.85 104.75
N GLU A 583 -44.16 58.94 104.21
CA GLU A 583 -45.58 58.74 104.52
C GLU A 583 -45.76 58.25 105.97
N GLU A 584 -44.92 57.32 106.45
CA GLU A 584 -44.88 56.91 107.86
C GLU A 584 -44.55 58.10 108.79
N LEU A 585 -43.54 58.91 108.45
CA LEU A 585 -43.19 60.12 109.19
C LEU A 585 -44.31 61.18 109.13
N THR A 586 -45.04 61.26 108.00
CA THR A 586 -46.16 62.19 107.83
C THR A 586 -47.37 61.74 108.66
N GLN A 587 -47.69 60.44 108.71
CA GLN A 587 -48.70 59.90 109.61
C GLN A 587 -48.32 60.09 111.09
N GLN A 588 -47.03 59.97 111.44
CA GLN A 588 -46.57 60.33 112.79
C GLN A 588 -46.78 61.82 113.08
N LEU A 589 -46.61 62.70 112.08
CA LEU A 589 -46.87 64.13 112.17
C LEU A 589 -48.37 64.43 112.31
N GLU A 590 -49.24 63.79 111.52
CA GLU A 590 -50.71 63.90 111.63
C GLU A 590 -51.24 63.32 112.95
N GLN A 591 -50.61 62.27 113.50
CA GLN A 591 -50.93 61.75 114.84
C GLN A 591 -50.45 62.68 115.98
N LEU A 592 -49.46 63.53 115.73
CA LEU A 592 -49.09 64.62 116.62
C LEU A 592 -50.06 65.81 116.46
N ASP A 593 -50.42 66.19 115.24
CA ASP A 593 -51.31 67.32 114.93
C ASP A 593 -52.77 67.07 115.36
N THR A 594 -53.28 65.85 115.20
CA THR A 594 -54.59 65.44 115.76
C THR A 594 -54.59 65.38 117.29
N ARG A 595 -53.44 65.12 117.93
CA ARG A 595 -53.23 65.37 119.37
C ARG A 595 -53.11 66.87 119.71
N GLN A 596 -52.77 67.71 118.73
CA GLN A 596 -52.57 69.16 118.85
C GLN A 596 -53.85 69.97 118.60
N SER A 597 -54.98 69.33 118.33
CA SER A 597 -56.34 69.92 118.20
C SER A 597 -56.91 70.59 119.48
N LEU A 598 -56.02 71.04 120.39
CA LEU A 598 -56.32 71.71 121.65
C LEU A 598 -55.39 72.90 121.97
N GLN A 599 -54.34 73.19 121.19
CA GLN A 599 -53.46 74.36 121.39
C GLN A 599 -53.06 74.99 120.06
N GLY A 600 -53.40 76.28 119.87
CA GLY A 600 -53.25 76.98 118.59
C GLY A 600 -52.21 78.11 118.56
N LEU A 601 -52.34 78.99 117.56
CA LEU A 601 -51.54 80.19 117.27
C LEU A 601 -50.10 79.96 116.80
N THR A 602 -49.87 79.99 115.48
CA THR A 602 -49.11 81.08 114.80
C THR A 602 -49.19 80.97 113.27
N GLY A 603 -48.84 82.05 112.56
CA GLY A 603 -49.02 82.18 111.10
C GLY A 603 -47.87 81.62 110.24
N PRO A 604 -48.09 81.49 108.91
CA PRO A 604 -47.17 80.80 108.01
C PRO A 604 -45.89 81.61 107.73
N ARG A 605 -44.75 80.91 107.63
CA ARG A 605 -43.52 81.41 107.02
C ARG A 605 -43.15 80.52 105.84
N TYR A 606 -43.11 81.09 104.64
CA TYR A 606 -42.47 80.45 103.49
C TYR A 606 -40.97 80.30 103.79
N VAL A 607 -40.49 79.05 103.79
CA VAL A 607 -39.06 78.74 103.77
C VAL A 607 -38.69 78.41 102.33
N CYS A 608 -37.95 79.31 101.68
CA CYS A 608 -37.36 79.04 100.37
C CYS A 608 -36.23 78.01 100.52
N TRP A 609 -36.21 76.99 99.64
CA TRP A 609 -35.23 75.92 99.69
C TRP A 609 -34.10 76.18 98.66
N PRO A 610 -32.80 76.01 98.99
CA PRO A 610 -31.71 76.37 98.08
C PRO A 610 -31.49 75.34 96.96
N TRP A 611 -31.39 75.82 95.72
CA TRP A 611 -31.13 75.00 94.53
C TRP A 611 -29.68 75.15 94.03
N GLU A 612 -28.68 74.74 94.84
CA GLU A 612 -27.25 74.92 94.52
C GLU A 612 -26.50 73.65 94.07
N TRP A 613 -27.19 72.52 93.85
CA TRP A 613 -26.55 71.22 93.54
C TRP A 613 -26.84 70.63 92.14
N LEU A 614 -27.44 71.40 91.23
CA LEU A 614 -27.50 71.08 89.80
C LEU A 614 -26.55 71.98 89.03
N GLY A 615 -25.33 71.49 88.77
CA GLY A 615 -24.27 72.20 88.06
C GLY A 615 -24.54 72.38 86.56
N LEU A 616 -25.51 73.22 86.22
CA LEU A 616 -25.92 73.54 84.84
C LEU A 616 -25.59 74.99 84.49
N SER A 617 -24.36 75.22 84.01
CA SER A 617 -23.95 76.52 83.47
C SER A 617 -24.54 76.73 82.06
N PHE A 618 -25.56 77.58 81.95
CA PHE A 618 -26.12 78.06 80.68
C PHE A 618 -25.68 79.51 80.42
N VAL A 619 -25.36 79.86 79.16
CA VAL A 619 -25.59 81.15 78.45
C VAL A 619 -24.62 81.32 77.27
N GLY A 620 -25.15 81.74 76.12
CA GLY A 620 -24.51 82.75 75.25
C GLY A 620 -23.47 82.30 74.20
N ALA A 621 -23.90 82.20 72.94
CA ALA A 621 -23.02 82.38 71.78
C ALA A 621 -22.83 83.88 71.47
N PRO A 622 -21.74 84.31 70.79
CA PRO A 622 -21.76 84.28 69.31
C PRO A 622 -20.40 83.99 68.62
N ARG A 623 -20.45 83.72 67.30
CA ARG A 623 -19.43 83.92 66.21
C ARG A 623 -17.93 84.02 66.61
N SER A 624 -16.98 83.34 65.95
CA SER A 624 -16.95 82.82 64.57
C SER A 624 -15.66 82.06 64.20
N ALA A 625 -15.74 81.26 63.13
CA ALA A 625 -14.67 80.95 62.16
C ALA A 625 -13.48 80.03 62.53
N THR A 626 -13.31 79.02 61.67
CA THR A 626 -12.06 78.31 61.26
C THR A 626 -11.62 77.05 62.01
N GLN A 627 -11.09 76.12 61.20
CA GLN A 627 -10.20 75.00 61.50
C GLN A 627 -10.75 73.83 62.34
N GLN A 628 -11.66 73.09 61.70
CA GLN A 628 -11.95 71.68 61.98
C GLN A 628 -10.71 70.80 61.78
N GLN A 629 -10.23 70.10 62.81
CA GLN A 629 -9.42 68.89 62.65
C GLN A 629 -9.67 67.91 63.81
N SER A 630 -9.67 66.62 63.50
CA SER A 630 -10.07 65.53 64.40
C SER A 630 -8.97 65.10 65.36
N SER A 631 -9.37 64.63 66.54
CA SER A 631 -8.52 63.89 67.48
C SER A 631 -7.81 62.72 66.80
N ASN A 632 -6.51 62.60 67.02
CA ASN A 632 -5.66 61.48 66.63
C ASN A 632 -4.58 61.30 67.74
N GLU A 633 -3.83 60.19 67.71
CA GLU A 633 -3.05 59.56 68.82
C GLU A 633 -3.84 58.41 69.49
N MET A 634 -3.51 57.12 69.37
CA MET A 634 -2.30 56.44 68.83
C MET A 634 -1.01 56.79 69.61
N GLU A 635 -0.06 55.89 69.91
CA GLU A 635 0.24 54.52 69.45
C GLU A 635 0.38 53.59 70.69
N LEU A 636 0.64 52.27 70.69
CA LEU A 636 1.70 51.42 70.10
C LEU A 636 1.25 49.94 70.28
N SER A 637 1.75 48.91 69.57
CA SER A 637 2.61 48.84 68.37
C SER A 637 2.51 47.45 67.72
N GLU A 638 2.91 47.36 66.45
CA GLU A 638 3.20 46.14 65.68
C GLU A 638 4.42 45.35 66.26
N PRO A 639 4.70 44.08 65.86
CA PRO A 639 5.18 43.78 64.50
C PRO A 639 4.86 42.40 63.85
N LEU A 640 4.69 42.45 62.52
CA LEU A 640 5.21 41.55 61.46
C LEU A 640 4.86 40.04 61.34
N LEU A 641 4.55 39.70 60.08
CA LEU A 641 4.54 38.39 59.38
C LEU A 641 3.49 37.34 59.80
#